data_AF-A0AAW2J0Y3-F1
#
_entry.id   AF-A0AAW2J0Y3-F1
#
_cell.length_a   1.000
_cell.length_b   1.000
_cell.length_c   1.000
_cell.angle_alpha   90.00
_cell.angle_beta   90.00
_cell.angle_gamma   90.00
#
_symmetry.space_group_name_H-M   'P 1'
#
loop_
_entity.id
_entity.type
_entity.pdbx_description
1 polymer ?
#
loop_
_entity_poly.entity_id
_entity_poly.type
_entity_poly.pdbx_seq_one_letter_code
_entity_poly.pdbx_strand_id
1 'polypeptide(L)'
;MAVDAVASVILQKLRDLLLEESFTNNRVIGSQLKEMQEALESMRGYFIDAADKETDFGDIKKWTHDYLHHLYDVEDSIELFALRITRQRKRLGFLMNRALFLKKFTACKMLSRKLEKIQRRIEELSHQTPAGLKDASLRSIRSQRSNFSLGWWADVNGAAEKYEEEYHKDKEEEDHKDEQEEENGLDLNPSVDVVDVDDLRSKRRHSISSSIVTTTESPRSLLQSISFDLRSLVREASLIRERWEQSKLMYREASLIRERWEQSKLMYSYSYDEEKLSIVGYEREVPALLNRLTKEDYCDDRIITVVGELGSGKTMLARAVYGNRIVKNWFKGSCAWVTIFKDSTTKDILLNLLKQGEKSKEQDGRKDEKFLKERLQLELTEQRYLIVLDGIQSLDQWESLKDVFPDEQNGSKIIITTCDEQLGHLADPERQPHSLKKLDYKESWDLFLRKVGLKEGPDNSTLKDRIIKVCRGLPLNIVLLGSLFSTKKDKDINEWPSILDNQENWSTSDILMFSYNDLDAHLKLCLLYMMLFPKELDIPVRRLQRLWLAEGFVKRPENNDIFQEDVVQGYFDDLVKRSLISVSKLRSDGSPRKCRLLGVLHDLLLTKARGISLFHIHQGSACNEDGPFGKRRLVEYADGNNCSLTPSEYQYLRSYISFNFQKKDTPAKDVAKLLSHMIGKGLGLLRVLDLEGVYKPSLPDNLGDLFHLRYLGLRWTFLDKLPKSVGELSYLETLDLKHTYINRIPPSIWKLKHLRHLSLNEIYLNKDMPLHSHTGSLPKLLTLWGLSVDQDSPIKNGLSKLTDLRELGITFRLSKCDDKDSNGFSTTPQFMQDLVEWISKFNESSIIEAAI
;
A
#
# COMPACT_ATOMS: atom_id res chain seq x y z
N MET A 1 14.54 16.13 -2.97
CA MET A 1 13.75 15.30 -2.02
C MET A 1 12.75 14.33 -2.66
N ALA A 2 11.74 14.77 -3.43
CA ALA A 2 10.79 13.81 -4.03
C ALA A 2 11.42 12.90 -5.11
N VAL A 3 12.36 13.43 -5.90
CA VAL A 3 13.14 12.63 -6.87
C VAL A 3 14.07 11.64 -6.18
N ASP A 4 14.70 12.03 -5.07
CA ASP A 4 15.48 11.11 -4.23
C ASP A 4 14.64 9.93 -3.71
N ALA A 5 13.37 10.17 -3.37
CA ALA A 5 12.45 9.12 -2.98
C ALA A 5 12.21 8.11 -4.13
N VAL A 6 11.99 8.60 -5.36
CA VAL A 6 11.86 7.76 -6.56
C VAL A 6 13.15 6.98 -6.83
N ALA A 7 14.30 7.65 -6.79
CA ALA A 7 15.61 7.04 -6.98
C ALA A 7 15.84 5.90 -5.98
N SER A 8 15.56 6.13 -4.70
CA SER A 8 15.72 5.13 -3.63
C SER A 8 14.90 3.87 -3.87
N VAL A 9 13.63 4.02 -4.29
CA VAL A 9 12.77 2.87 -4.59
C VAL A 9 13.25 2.11 -5.82
N ILE A 10 13.72 2.81 -6.86
CA ILE A 10 14.25 2.16 -8.07
C ILE A 10 15.57 1.44 -7.78
N LEU A 11 16.47 2.06 -7.02
CA LEU A 11 17.72 1.45 -6.55
C LEU A 11 17.46 0.20 -5.71
N GLN A 12 16.46 0.23 -4.83
CA GLN A 12 16.07 -0.96 -4.08
C GLN A 12 15.52 -2.06 -5.01
N LYS A 13 14.69 -1.71 -6.00
CA LYS A 13 14.21 -2.68 -7.00
C LYS A 13 15.35 -3.29 -7.80
N LEU A 14 16.35 -2.49 -8.19
CA LEU A 14 17.56 -2.99 -8.87
C LEU A 14 18.33 -3.97 -7.99
N ARG A 15 18.52 -3.61 -6.71
CA ARG A 15 19.17 -4.50 -5.73
C ARG A 15 18.39 -5.81 -5.56
N ASP A 16 17.08 -5.73 -5.44
CA ASP A 16 16.21 -6.89 -5.33
C ASP A 16 16.31 -7.81 -6.55
N LEU A 17 16.40 -7.24 -7.76
CA LEU A 17 16.57 -7.99 -9.01
C LEU A 17 17.95 -8.63 -9.12
N LEU A 18 18.99 -7.96 -8.63
CA LEU A 18 20.34 -8.52 -8.57
C LEU A 18 20.43 -9.72 -7.62
N LEU A 19 19.50 -9.87 -6.67
CA LEU A 19 19.40 -11.05 -5.81
C LEU A 19 18.61 -12.20 -6.45
N GLU A 20 17.85 -11.95 -7.53
CA GLU A 20 17.08 -13.00 -8.19
C GLU A 20 17.96 -13.90 -9.07
N GLU A 21 17.82 -15.22 -8.88
CA GLU A 21 18.59 -16.25 -9.61
C GLU A 21 18.52 -16.12 -11.14
N SER A 22 17.43 -15.56 -11.68
CA SER A 22 17.29 -15.36 -13.12
C SER A 22 18.25 -14.34 -13.71
N PHE A 23 18.71 -13.38 -12.90
CA PHE A 23 19.62 -12.31 -13.30
C PHE A 23 21.06 -12.61 -12.88
N THR A 24 21.28 -13.22 -11.72
CA THR A 24 22.63 -13.63 -11.27
C THR A 24 23.28 -14.64 -12.21
N ASN A 25 22.49 -15.53 -12.80
CA ASN A 25 22.97 -16.52 -13.77
C ASN A 25 23.39 -15.91 -15.12
N ASN A 26 23.04 -14.65 -15.41
CA ASN A 26 23.50 -13.93 -16.60
C ASN A 26 24.53 -12.87 -16.20
N ARG A 27 25.82 -13.25 -16.22
CA ARG A 27 26.93 -12.39 -15.80
C ARG A 27 26.94 -11.01 -16.48
N VAL A 28 26.58 -10.94 -17.77
CA VAL A 28 26.57 -9.68 -18.53
C VAL A 28 25.50 -8.73 -18.01
N ILE A 29 24.26 -9.20 -17.87
CA ILE A 29 23.16 -8.36 -17.35
C ILE A 29 23.40 -8.03 -15.88
N GLY A 30 23.89 -8.99 -15.08
CA GLY A 30 24.22 -8.75 -13.68
C GLY A 30 25.26 -7.64 -13.50
N SER A 31 26.34 -7.63 -14.31
CA SER A 31 27.35 -6.55 -14.28
C SER A 31 26.72 -5.21 -14.67
N GLN A 32 25.97 -5.16 -15.76
CA GLN A 32 25.35 -3.92 -16.23
C GLN A 32 24.31 -3.35 -15.27
N LEU A 33 23.51 -4.21 -14.63
CA LEU A 33 22.57 -3.76 -13.60
C LEU A 33 23.30 -3.20 -12.38
N LYS A 34 24.45 -3.77 -12.01
CA LYS A 34 25.29 -3.27 -10.93
C LYS A 34 25.95 -1.93 -11.28
N GLU A 35 26.50 -1.81 -12.49
CA GLU A 35 27.07 -0.55 -13.01
C GLU A 35 26.00 0.56 -13.07
N MET A 36 24.81 0.23 -13.56
CA MET A 36 23.66 1.14 -13.56
C MET A 36 23.28 1.57 -12.13
N GLN A 37 23.27 0.64 -11.17
CA GLN A 37 23.00 0.94 -9.77
C GLN A 37 24.05 1.92 -9.21
N GLU A 38 25.33 1.67 -9.47
CA GLU A 38 26.43 2.54 -9.02
C GLU A 38 26.34 3.94 -9.64
N ALA A 39 26.04 4.04 -10.95
CA ALA A 39 25.86 5.32 -11.63
C ALA A 39 24.67 6.12 -11.07
N LEU A 40 23.53 5.45 -10.84
CA LEU A 40 22.35 6.07 -10.24
C LEU A 40 22.58 6.48 -8.78
N GLU A 41 23.31 5.68 -7.99
CA GLU A 41 23.69 6.00 -6.60
C GLU A 41 24.63 7.21 -6.54
N SER A 42 25.60 7.30 -7.43
CA SER A 42 26.50 8.45 -7.53
C SER A 42 25.71 9.73 -7.84
N MET A 43 24.83 9.70 -8.85
CA MET A 43 23.96 10.84 -9.17
C MET A 43 23.07 11.28 -8.02
N ARG A 44 22.47 10.32 -7.32
CA ARG A 44 21.61 10.58 -6.17
C ARG A 44 22.31 11.42 -5.11
N GLY A 45 23.61 11.22 -4.90
CA GLY A 45 24.44 12.00 -3.96
C GLY A 45 24.42 13.51 -4.24
N TYR A 46 24.44 13.91 -5.51
CA TYR A 46 24.37 15.33 -5.89
C TYR A 46 22.98 15.94 -5.66
N PHE A 47 21.90 15.16 -5.82
CA PHE A 47 20.53 15.64 -5.56
C PHE A 47 20.24 15.85 -4.07
N ILE A 48 20.90 15.08 -3.19
CA ILE A 48 20.84 15.30 -1.75
C ILE A 48 21.50 16.65 -1.42
N ASP A 49 22.70 16.91 -1.93
CA ASP A 49 23.40 18.17 -1.72
C ASP A 49 22.67 19.38 -2.35
N ALA A 50 22.01 19.19 -3.49
CA ALA A 50 21.19 20.23 -4.13
C ALA A 50 19.94 20.58 -3.30
N ALA A 51 19.33 19.59 -2.64
CA ALA A 51 18.19 19.82 -1.77
C ALA A 51 18.56 20.65 -0.52
N ASP A 52 19.80 20.53 -0.06
CA ASP A 52 20.30 21.24 1.13
C ASP A 52 20.68 22.72 0.86
N LYS A 53 20.85 23.12 -0.41
CA LYS A 53 21.42 24.42 -0.78
C LYS A 53 20.43 25.49 -1.26
N GLU A 54 19.13 25.18 -1.35
CA GLU A 54 18.05 26.12 -1.74
C GLU A 54 18.41 27.08 -2.91
N THR A 55 19.10 26.61 -3.94
CA THR A 55 19.54 27.46 -5.07
C THR A 55 18.50 27.60 -6.19
N ASP A 56 18.49 28.78 -6.82
CA ASP A 56 17.54 29.22 -7.86
C ASP A 56 17.52 28.36 -9.14
N PHE A 57 16.37 28.33 -9.81
CA PHE A 57 15.60 27.10 -10.02
C PHE A 57 15.47 26.59 -11.47
N GLY A 58 16.06 27.23 -12.48
CA GLY A 58 15.88 26.84 -13.89
C GLY A 58 16.63 25.56 -14.28
N ASP A 59 17.97 25.64 -14.23
CA ASP A 59 18.85 24.56 -14.69
C ASP A 59 18.75 23.32 -13.79
N ILE A 60 18.61 23.51 -12.47
CA ILE A 60 18.41 22.40 -11.53
C ILE A 60 17.09 21.69 -11.78
N LYS A 61 16.01 22.41 -12.09
CA LYS A 61 14.71 21.79 -12.39
C LYS A 61 14.78 20.96 -13.66
N LYS A 62 15.43 21.47 -14.72
CA LYS A 62 15.66 20.71 -15.95
C LYS A 62 16.53 19.48 -15.69
N TRP A 63 17.65 19.65 -15.00
CA TRP A 63 18.57 18.56 -14.64
C TRP A 63 17.90 17.47 -13.78
N THR A 64 17.06 17.88 -12.82
CA THR A 64 16.24 16.98 -11.99
C THR A 64 15.21 16.20 -12.81
N HIS A 65 14.60 16.88 -13.78
CA HIS A 65 13.63 16.30 -14.70
C HIS A 65 14.30 15.27 -15.63
N ASP A 66 15.48 15.60 -16.16
CA ASP A 66 16.26 14.68 -16.98
C ASP A 66 16.68 13.45 -16.19
N TYR A 67 17.19 13.59 -14.96
CA TYR A 67 17.51 12.42 -14.12
C TYR A 67 16.29 11.55 -13.83
N LEU A 68 15.14 12.17 -13.52
CA LEU A 68 13.89 11.46 -13.32
C LEU A 68 13.45 10.68 -14.58
N HIS A 69 13.70 11.22 -15.77
CA HIS A 69 13.48 10.52 -17.04
C HIS A 69 14.26 9.20 -17.08
N HIS A 70 15.54 9.28 -16.73
CA HIS A 70 16.45 8.14 -16.83
C HIS A 70 16.12 7.08 -15.78
N LEU A 71 15.75 7.49 -14.57
CA LEU A 71 15.21 6.59 -13.54
C LEU A 71 14.01 5.79 -14.06
N TYR A 72 13.07 6.48 -14.69
CA TYR A 72 11.87 5.87 -15.26
C TYR A 72 12.16 4.96 -16.47
N ASP A 73 13.08 5.36 -17.35
CA ASP A 73 13.56 4.53 -18.46
C ASP A 73 14.22 3.22 -18.00
N VAL A 74 14.99 3.27 -16.89
CA VAL A 74 15.57 2.07 -16.29
C VAL A 74 14.48 1.14 -15.77
N GLU A 75 13.55 1.66 -14.97
CA GLU A 75 12.43 0.87 -14.43
C GLU A 75 11.59 0.25 -15.57
N ASP A 76 11.29 1.01 -16.62
CA ASP A 76 10.48 0.52 -17.75
C ASP A 76 11.22 -0.51 -18.59
N SER A 77 12.53 -0.33 -18.81
CA SER A 77 13.36 -1.28 -19.57
C SER A 77 13.41 -2.65 -18.90
N ILE A 78 13.60 -2.67 -17.59
CA ILE A 78 13.64 -3.90 -16.78
C ILE A 78 12.29 -4.60 -16.77
N GLU A 79 11.22 -3.85 -16.58
CA GLU A 79 9.87 -4.40 -16.45
C GLU A 79 9.35 -4.93 -17.79
N LEU A 80 9.68 -4.24 -18.89
CA LEU A 80 9.43 -4.74 -20.25
C LEU A 80 10.25 -5.99 -20.55
N PHE A 81 11.49 -6.09 -20.07
CA PHE A 81 12.28 -7.31 -20.20
C PHE A 81 11.62 -8.48 -19.44
N ALA A 82 11.24 -8.27 -18.17
CA ALA A 82 10.53 -9.27 -17.38
C ALA A 82 9.22 -9.72 -18.07
N LEU A 83 8.46 -8.78 -18.64
CA LEU A 83 7.24 -9.08 -19.41
C LEU A 83 7.51 -9.92 -20.68
N ARG A 84 8.61 -9.64 -21.39
CA ARG A 84 9.01 -10.41 -22.58
C ARG A 84 9.40 -11.83 -22.23
N ILE A 85 10.19 -12.01 -21.17
CA ILE A 85 10.64 -13.34 -20.74
C ILE A 85 9.46 -14.21 -20.27
N THR A 86 8.53 -13.63 -19.52
CA THR A 86 7.32 -14.35 -19.04
C THR A 86 6.40 -14.77 -20.19
N ARG A 87 6.14 -13.91 -21.17
CA ARG A 87 5.36 -14.27 -22.37
C ARG A 87 5.98 -15.38 -23.20
N GLN A 88 7.30 -15.37 -23.36
CA GLN A 88 8.00 -16.41 -24.12
C GLN A 88 7.83 -17.78 -23.47
N ARG A 89 7.86 -17.87 -22.13
CA ARG A 89 7.59 -19.11 -21.39
C ARG A 89 6.16 -19.64 -21.64
N LYS A 90 5.15 -18.75 -21.68
CA LYS A 90 3.75 -19.14 -21.93
C LYS A 90 3.52 -19.67 -23.36
N ARG A 91 4.14 -19.04 -24.37
CA ARG A 91 3.92 -19.38 -25.80
C ARG A 91 4.57 -20.71 -26.22
N LEU A 92 5.68 -21.10 -25.61
CA LEU A 92 6.48 -22.27 -26.04
C LEU A 92 6.23 -23.54 -25.23
N GLY A 93 5.49 -23.45 -24.10
CA GLY A 93 5.35 -24.57 -23.17
C GLY A 93 6.70 -25.07 -22.63
N PHE A 94 6.68 -26.17 -21.88
CA PHE A 94 7.89 -26.74 -21.24
C PHE A 94 8.82 -27.49 -22.23
N LEU A 95 8.36 -27.76 -23.45
CA LEU A 95 8.97 -28.74 -24.37
C LEU A 95 9.97 -28.16 -25.38
N MET A 96 10.24 -26.85 -25.41
CA MET A 96 11.20 -26.23 -26.34
C MET A 96 12.28 -25.38 -25.64
N ASN A 97 13.16 -26.03 -24.88
CA ASN A 97 14.27 -25.37 -24.15
C ASN A 97 15.33 -24.71 -25.07
N ARG A 98 15.61 -25.25 -26.27
CA ARG A 98 16.65 -24.70 -27.17
C ARG A 98 16.23 -23.39 -27.86
N ALA A 99 14.96 -23.28 -28.30
CA ALA A 99 14.44 -22.04 -28.91
C ALA A 99 14.22 -20.92 -27.86
N LEU A 100 13.85 -21.29 -26.63
CA LEU A 100 13.80 -20.37 -25.48
C LEU A 100 15.19 -19.80 -25.16
N PHE A 101 16.25 -20.58 -25.29
CA PHE A 101 17.61 -20.12 -25.02
C PHE A 101 18.08 -19.02 -26.00
N LEU A 102 17.90 -19.23 -27.30
CA LEU A 102 18.26 -18.23 -28.33
C LEU A 102 17.41 -16.96 -28.21
N LYS A 103 16.10 -17.09 -27.95
CA LYS A 103 15.23 -15.91 -27.77
C LYS A 103 15.48 -15.18 -26.45
N LYS A 104 15.79 -15.89 -25.37
CA LYS A 104 16.28 -15.32 -24.10
C LYS A 104 17.57 -14.54 -24.35
N PHE A 105 18.50 -15.08 -25.14
CA PHE A 105 19.73 -14.39 -25.52
C PHE A 105 19.47 -13.10 -26.31
N THR A 106 18.59 -13.11 -27.32
CA THR A 106 18.23 -11.89 -28.06
C THR A 106 17.55 -10.84 -27.17
N ALA A 107 16.65 -11.24 -26.27
CA ALA A 107 16.02 -10.33 -25.31
C ALA A 107 17.04 -9.75 -24.32
N CYS A 108 18.01 -10.56 -23.88
CA CYS A 108 19.12 -10.13 -23.03
C CYS A 108 20.00 -9.11 -23.75
N LYS A 109 20.39 -9.37 -25.01
CA LYS A 109 21.17 -8.43 -25.84
C LYS A 109 20.44 -7.11 -26.07
N MET A 110 19.12 -7.16 -26.27
CA MET A 110 18.30 -5.95 -26.40
C MET A 110 18.21 -5.14 -25.10
N LEU A 111 18.01 -5.80 -23.96
CA LEU A 111 18.02 -5.12 -22.65
C LEU A 111 19.39 -4.51 -22.39
N SER A 112 20.45 -5.27 -22.62
CA SER A 112 21.84 -4.86 -22.43
C SER A 112 22.17 -3.58 -23.21
N ARG A 113 21.90 -3.55 -24.53
CA ARG A 113 22.07 -2.34 -25.36
C ARG A 113 21.25 -1.14 -24.87
N LYS A 114 20.04 -1.37 -24.35
CA LYS A 114 19.20 -0.30 -23.81
C LYS A 114 19.78 0.25 -22.52
N LEU A 115 20.19 -0.62 -21.60
CA LEU A 115 20.81 -0.23 -20.34
C LEU A 115 22.11 0.52 -20.59
N GLU A 116 22.98 0.04 -21.49
CA GLU A 116 24.21 0.77 -21.89
C GLU A 116 23.90 2.18 -22.42
N LYS A 117 22.87 2.31 -23.26
CA LYS A 117 22.47 3.63 -23.78
C LYS A 117 21.96 4.56 -22.68
N ILE A 118 21.19 4.04 -21.73
CA ILE A 118 20.69 4.82 -20.60
C ILE A 118 21.86 5.20 -19.68
N GLN A 119 22.78 4.28 -19.44
CA GLN A 119 23.96 4.49 -18.61
C GLN A 119 24.85 5.60 -19.17
N ARG A 120 25.16 5.59 -20.47
CA ARG A 120 25.93 6.67 -21.12
C ARG A 120 25.27 8.04 -20.95
N ARG A 121 23.94 8.11 -21.07
CA ARG A 121 23.20 9.37 -20.88
C ARG A 121 23.21 9.84 -19.42
N ILE A 122 23.16 8.91 -18.47
CA ILE A 122 23.37 9.20 -17.05
C ILE A 122 24.79 9.75 -16.87
N GLU A 123 25.82 9.09 -17.39
CA GLU A 123 27.21 9.58 -17.32
C GLU A 123 27.35 11.00 -17.93
N GLU A 124 26.80 11.24 -19.11
CA GLU A 124 26.74 12.56 -19.75
C GLU A 124 26.06 13.62 -18.85
N LEU A 125 24.92 13.26 -18.25
CA LEU A 125 24.18 14.13 -17.33
C LEU A 125 24.96 14.40 -16.04
N SER A 126 25.84 13.48 -15.60
CA SER A 126 26.71 13.68 -14.43
C SER A 126 27.79 14.74 -14.72
N HIS A 127 28.28 14.80 -15.96
CA HIS A 127 29.22 15.83 -16.39
C HIS A 127 28.58 17.22 -16.51
N GLN A 128 27.26 17.29 -16.63
CA GLN A 128 26.47 18.53 -16.68
C GLN A 128 25.98 18.99 -15.29
N THR A 129 26.56 18.45 -14.21
CA THR A 129 26.17 18.81 -12.83
C THR A 129 26.32 20.33 -12.61
N PRO A 130 25.28 21.02 -12.10
CA PRO A 130 25.34 22.45 -11.81
C PRO A 130 26.51 22.84 -10.89
N ALA A 131 27.16 23.97 -11.18
CA ALA A 131 28.32 24.44 -10.44
C ALA A 131 27.99 24.66 -8.95
N GLY A 132 28.87 24.18 -8.06
CA GLY A 132 28.73 24.35 -6.61
C GLY A 132 28.09 23.18 -5.87
N LEU A 133 27.57 22.16 -6.56
CA LEU A 133 27.11 20.91 -5.95
C LEU A 133 28.28 19.97 -5.66
N LYS A 134 28.24 19.31 -4.50
CA LYS A 134 29.21 18.30 -4.06
C LYS A 134 28.52 16.96 -3.97
N ASP A 135 29.24 15.89 -4.29
CA ASP A 135 28.73 14.55 -4.08
C ASP A 135 28.57 14.26 -2.58
N ALA A 136 27.33 14.18 -2.10
CA ALA A 136 27.03 13.84 -0.71
C ALA A 136 27.23 12.34 -0.41
N SER A 137 27.39 11.48 -1.42
CA SER A 137 27.64 10.04 -1.22
C SER A 137 28.96 9.83 -0.44
N LEU A 138 29.96 10.69 -0.66
CA LEU A 138 31.24 10.71 0.07
C LEU A 138 31.10 11.04 1.58
N ARG A 139 30.00 11.65 2.02
CA ARG A 139 29.72 11.86 3.46
C ARG A 139 29.12 10.61 4.11
N SER A 140 28.37 9.79 3.36
CA SER A 140 27.74 8.55 3.87
C SER A 140 28.67 7.33 3.81
N ILE A 141 29.63 7.31 2.89
CA ILE A 141 30.52 6.15 2.65
C ILE A 141 31.63 6.01 3.71
N ARG A 142 31.82 7.00 4.61
CA ARG A 142 32.83 6.90 5.70
C ARG A 142 32.51 5.87 6.79
N SER A 143 31.32 5.27 6.84
CA SER A 143 31.02 4.18 7.78
C SER A 143 31.15 2.78 7.18
N GLN A 144 31.33 2.63 5.85
CA GLN A 144 31.44 1.33 5.20
C GLN A 144 32.31 1.39 3.93
N ARG A 145 33.64 1.33 4.08
CA ARG A 145 34.51 0.45 3.29
C ARG A 145 35.99 0.61 3.66
N SER A 146 36.64 -0.52 3.86
CA SER A 146 38.08 -0.71 3.67
C SER A 146 38.42 -0.59 2.18
N ASN A 147 39.62 -0.03 1.94
CA ASN A 147 40.21 0.41 0.68
C ASN A 147 40.16 -0.61 -0.47
N PHE A 148 39.83 -0.15 -1.68
CA PHE A 148 40.51 -0.56 -2.91
C PHE A 148 40.48 0.59 -3.94
N SER A 149 41.64 0.87 -4.53
CA SER A 149 41.94 2.06 -5.34
C SER A 149 41.43 1.98 -6.78
N LEU A 150 40.93 3.12 -7.28
CA LEU A 150 40.80 3.39 -8.71
C LEU A 150 42.19 3.39 -9.38
N GLY A 151 42.39 2.49 -10.33
CA GLY A 151 43.61 2.45 -11.14
C GLY A 151 43.66 1.23 -12.04
N TRP A 152 42.69 1.04 -12.93
CA TRP A 152 42.73 0.03 -13.99
C TRP A 152 41.73 0.37 -15.13
N TRP A 153 41.87 1.56 -15.71
CA TRP A 153 41.07 1.99 -16.88
C TRP A 153 41.94 2.76 -17.89
N ALA A 154 43.05 2.17 -18.31
CA ALA A 154 43.87 2.71 -19.40
C ALA A 154 44.28 1.68 -20.48
N ASP A 155 44.11 0.37 -20.30
CA ASP A 155 44.75 -0.63 -21.18
C ASP A 155 43.83 -1.65 -21.90
N VAL A 156 42.52 -1.43 -21.99
CA VAL A 156 41.63 -2.39 -22.68
C VAL A 156 41.01 -1.87 -23.99
N ASN A 157 41.21 -0.59 -24.35
CA ASN A 157 40.68 -0.02 -25.60
C ASN A 157 41.65 -0.11 -26.80
N GLY A 158 42.63 -1.03 -26.77
CA GLY A 158 43.62 -1.19 -27.85
C GLY A 158 43.48 -2.45 -28.73
N ALA A 159 42.58 -3.39 -28.42
CA ALA A 159 42.60 -4.72 -29.05
C ALA A 159 41.29 -5.19 -29.71
N ALA A 160 40.24 -4.35 -29.72
CA ALA A 160 38.91 -4.74 -30.24
C ALA A 160 38.50 -4.05 -31.56
N GLU A 161 39.38 -3.27 -32.20
CA GLU A 161 39.09 -2.57 -33.47
C GLU A 161 39.87 -3.12 -34.67
N LYS A 162 40.26 -4.41 -34.66
CA LYS A 162 41.01 -5.02 -35.78
C LYS A 162 40.49 -6.34 -36.33
N TYR A 163 39.27 -6.76 -35.96
CA TYR A 163 38.72 -8.06 -36.40
C TYR A 163 37.32 -8.01 -37.03
N GLU A 164 36.76 -6.84 -37.34
CA GLU A 164 35.43 -6.73 -38.00
C GLU A 164 35.46 -6.22 -39.45
N GLU A 165 36.63 -6.07 -40.10
CA GLU A 165 36.72 -5.63 -41.51
C GLU A 165 37.00 -6.74 -42.55
N GLU A 166 37.09 -8.02 -42.16
CA GLU A 166 37.52 -9.09 -43.08
C GLU A 166 36.55 -10.28 -43.24
N TYR A 167 35.25 -10.11 -42.97
CA TYR A 167 34.23 -11.15 -43.19
C TYR A 167 32.96 -10.65 -43.91
N HIS A 168 33.14 -9.72 -44.84
CA HIS A 168 32.17 -9.43 -45.90
C HIS A 168 32.80 -9.62 -47.28
N LYS A 169 33.06 -10.88 -47.63
CA LYS A 169 33.12 -11.37 -49.00
C LYS A 169 32.91 -12.88 -48.97
N ASP A 170 32.20 -13.36 -49.99
CA ASP A 170 31.97 -14.77 -50.34
C ASP A 170 30.79 -15.43 -49.63
N LYS A 171 29.61 -15.17 -50.20
CA LYS A 171 28.44 -16.04 -50.07
C LYS A 171 27.68 -16.04 -51.40
N GLU A 172 28.10 -16.91 -52.32
CA GLU A 172 27.34 -17.39 -53.48
C GLU A 172 28.01 -18.70 -53.95
N GLU A 173 27.19 -19.67 -54.38
CA GLU A 173 27.52 -21.07 -54.77
C GLU A 173 27.75 -22.01 -53.55
N GLU A 174 27.13 -23.18 -53.39
CA GLU A 174 26.41 -24.06 -54.31
C GLU A 174 25.50 -25.02 -53.50
N ASP A 175 24.41 -25.44 -54.15
CA ASP A 175 23.47 -26.48 -53.73
C ASP A 175 24.07 -27.91 -53.83
N HIS A 176 23.37 -28.84 -53.17
CA HIS A 176 23.28 -30.29 -53.41
C HIS A 176 24.08 -31.31 -52.56
N LYS A 177 23.28 -32.24 -51.97
CA LYS A 177 23.50 -33.71 -51.80
C LYS A 177 24.44 -34.16 -50.67
N ASP A 178 24.25 -35.26 -49.93
CA ASP A 178 23.43 -36.49 -50.05
C ASP A 178 23.16 -37.11 -48.64
N GLU A 179 22.20 -38.05 -48.59
CA GLU A 179 21.90 -38.99 -47.49
C GLU A 179 22.81 -40.25 -47.52
N GLN A 180 22.77 -41.04 -46.42
CA GLN A 180 23.20 -42.46 -46.24
C GLN A 180 24.73 -42.73 -46.21
N GLU A 181 25.32 -43.70 -45.49
CA GLU A 181 24.90 -44.86 -44.69
C GLU A 181 26.08 -45.40 -43.85
N GLU A 182 25.73 -46.20 -42.83
CA GLU A 182 26.38 -47.39 -42.23
C GLU A 182 27.87 -47.53 -41.82
N GLU A 183 27.97 -48.10 -40.59
CA GLU A 183 28.83 -49.21 -40.09
C GLU A 183 30.36 -49.24 -40.26
N ASN A 184 31.03 -49.44 -39.12
CA ASN A 184 32.03 -50.47 -38.78
C ASN A 184 32.65 -50.03 -37.43
N GLY A 185 32.71 -50.81 -36.35
CA GLY A 185 33.04 -52.22 -36.23
C GLY A 185 34.48 -52.37 -35.73
N LEU A 186 34.69 -53.19 -34.68
CA LEU A 186 35.96 -53.73 -34.12
C LEU A 186 36.55 -52.96 -32.91
N ASP A 187 36.47 -53.52 -31.69
CA ASP A 187 37.33 -54.57 -31.07
C ASP A 187 38.72 -54.00 -30.65
N LEU A 188 39.34 -54.21 -29.49
CA LEU A 188 39.23 -55.18 -28.38
C LEU A 188 40.16 -54.71 -27.22
N ASN A 189 39.61 -54.64 -25.99
CA ASN A 189 40.14 -55.34 -24.79
C ASN A 189 41.37 -54.77 -24.00
N PRO A 190 41.75 -55.32 -22.81
CA PRO A 190 41.38 -54.73 -21.51
C PRO A 190 42.55 -54.59 -20.50
N SER A 191 42.33 -53.87 -19.38
CA SER A 191 42.98 -54.16 -18.09
C SER A 191 42.36 -53.33 -16.95
N VAL A 192 41.59 -54.01 -16.08
CA VAL A 192 41.21 -53.52 -14.76
C VAL A 192 41.33 -54.70 -13.79
N ASP A 193 42.27 -54.56 -12.86
CA ASP A 193 42.36 -55.24 -11.56
C ASP A 193 42.15 -54.13 -10.51
N VAL A 194 41.58 -54.27 -9.31
CA VAL A 194 41.03 -55.36 -8.48
C VAL A 194 40.30 -54.61 -7.33
N VAL A 195 39.24 -55.20 -6.76
CA VAL A 195 39.02 -55.41 -5.30
C VAL A 195 37.56 -55.83 -5.08
N ASP A 196 37.44 -57.06 -4.58
CA ASP A 196 36.26 -57.81 -4.13
C ASP A 196 35.37 -57.10 -3.10
N VAL A 197 34.06 -57.25 -3.26
CA VAL A 197 33.10 -57.39 -2.15
C VAL A 197 31.98 -58.36 -2.58
N ASP A 198 32.21 -59.65 -2.30
CA ASP A 198 31.20 -60.69 -2.08
C ASP A 198 30.70 -60.57 -0.62
N ASP A 199 29.50 -60.94 -0.17
CA ASP A 199 28.44 -61.76 -0.75
C ASP A 199 27.09 -61.49 -0.04
N LEU A 200 26.06 -62.07 -0.66
CA LEU A 200 24.62 -62.05 -0.59
C LEU A 200 23.86 -62.21 0.76
N ARG A 201 22.74 -61.47 0.80
CA ARG A 201 21.35 -61.90 1.09
C ARG A 201 21.15 -63.32 1.69
N SER A 202 20.36 -63.41 2.77
CA SER A 202 18.90 -63.69 2.69
C SER A 202 18.26 -64.08 4.04
N LYS A 203 16.93 -64.04 4.05
CA LYS A 203 15.98 -63.99 5.17
C LYS A 203 15.55 -65.37 5.72
N ARG A 204 15.18 -65.42 7.01
CA ARG A 204 13.88 -65.89 7.61
C ARG A 204 14.09 -66.18 9.12
N ARG A 205 13.41 -65.55 10.08
CA ARG A 205 11.98 -65.58 10.55
C ARG A 205 11.67 -66.68 11.60
N HIS A 206 11.13 -66.21 12.73
CA HIS A 206 10.32 -66.86 13.81
C HIS A 206 11.11 -67.63 14.89
N SER A 207 10.69 -67.79 16.16
CA SER A 207 9.92 -67.09 17.21
C SER A 207 9.70 -68.17 18.30
N ILE A 208 9.61 -67.80 19.59
CA ILE A 208 9.11 -68.62 20.74
C ILE A 208 10.11 -69.73 21.21
N SER A 209 10.45 -69.99 22.48
CA SER A 209 9.95 -69.66 23.83
C SER A 209 11.03 -69.97 24.90
N SER A 210 10.80 -69.40 26.10
CA SER A 210 10.97 -70.02 27.43
C SER A 210 12.36 -70.33 27.99
N SER A 211 12.72 -69.49 28.98
CA SER A 211 12.91 -69.90 30.39
C SER A 211 14.32 -70.27 30.93
N ILE A 212 14.75 -69.39 31.85
CA ILE A 212 15.42 -69.64 33.15
C ILE A 212 16.97 -69.49 33.21
N VAL A 213 17.37 -68.33 33.78
CA VAL A 213 18.30 -68.07 34.91
C VAL A 213 19.59 -68.93 34.94
N THR A 214 20.80 -68.38 34.87
CA THR A 214 21.47 -67.70 36.01
C THR A 214 22.50 -66.64 35.60
N THR A 215 22.50 -65.59 36.39
CA THR A 215 23.41 -64.44 36.51
C THR A 215 24.90 -64.70 36.31
N THR A 216 25.57 -63.80 35.60
CA THR A 216 26.68 -62.96 36.12
C THR A 216 26.97 -61.87 35.08
N GLU A 217 26.20 -60.77 35.12
CA GLU A 217 26.50 -59.61 34.28
C GLU A 217 27.81 -58.98 34.74
N SER A 218 28.82 -59.03 33.86
CA SER A 218 30.11 -58.38 34.04
C SER A 218 29.91 -56.88 34.35
N PRO A 219 30.70 -56.26 35.25
CA PRO A 219 30.64 -54.84 35.56
C PRO A 219 30.69 -53.92 34.32
N ARG A 220 31.27 -54.40 33.21
CA ARG A 220 31.29 -53.70 31.93
C ARG A 220 29.92 -53.60 31.25
N SER A 221 29.05 -54.59 31.40
CA SER A 221 27.70 -54.60 30.81
C SER A 221 26.74 -53.66 31.53
N LEU A 222 26.80 -53.62 32.87
CA LEU A 222 26.08 -52.63 33.69
C LEU A 222 26.56 -51.20 33.41
N LEU A 223 27.88 -50.98 33.28
CA LEU A 223 28.42 -49.66 32.90
C LEU A 223 28.03 -49.23 31.48
N GLN A 224 27.89 -50.18 30.54
CA GLN A 224 27.41 -49.87 29.18
C GLN A 224 25.91 -49.56 29.15
N SER A 225 25.09 -50.29 29.90
CA SER A 225 23.65 -49.99 30.05
C SER A 225 23.44 -48.63 30.69
N ILE A 226 24.10 -48.35 31.82
CA ILE A 226 24.02 -47.06 32.51
C ILE A 226 24.55 -45.92 31.62
N SER A 227 25.60 -46.17 30.84
CA SER A 227 26.12 -45.20 29.87
C SER A 227 25.15 -44.93 28.71
N PHE A 228 24.42 -45.93 28.25
CA PHE A 228 23.41 -45.78 27.20
C PHE A 228 22.18 -45.03 27.71
N ASP A 229 21.69 -45.37 28.90
CA ASP A 229 20.56 -44.71 29.55
C ASP A 229 20.87 -43.26 29.91
N LEU A 230 22.09 -42.97 30.39
CA LEU A 230 22.55 -41.60 30.61
C LEU A 230 22.65 -40.81 29.31
N ARG A 231 23.12 -41.41 28.21
CA ARG A 231 23.13 -40.74 26.90
C ARG A 231 21.73 -40.49 26.37
N SER A 232 20.78 -41.40 26.58
CA SER A 232 19.38 -41.22 26.22
C SER A 232 18.74 -40.08 27.01
N LEU A 233 18.93 -40.05 28.33
CA LEU A 233 18.43 -38.99 29.22
C LEU A 233 19.05 -37.62 28.92
N VAL A 234 20.35 -37.56 28.61
CA VAL A 234 21.01 -36.31 28.19
C VAL A 234 20.44 -35.82 26.86
N ARG A 235 20.09 -36.73 25.95
CA ARG A 235 19.49 -36.40 24.66
C ARG A 235 18.04 -35.91 24.81
N GLU A 236 17.24 -36.56 25.66
CA GLU A 236 15.90 -36.06 26.02
C GLU A 236 15.96 -34.70 26.73
N ALA A 237 16.87 -34.52 27.68
CA ALA A 237 17.06 -33.25 28.38
C ALA A 237 17.50 -32.14 27.41
N SER A 238 18.34 -32.45 26.41
CA SER A 238 18.72 -31.48 25.37
C SER A 238 17.54 -31.08 24.48
N LEU A 239 16.68 -32.03 24.09
CA LEU A 239 15.46 -31.77 23.30
C LEU A 239 14.42 -30.96 24.09
N ILE A 240 14.27 -31.24 25.39
CA ILE A 240 13.38 -30.47 26.28
C ILE A 240 13.91 -29.05 26.45
N ARG A 241 15.23 -28.88 26.62
CA ARG A 241 15.87 -27.56 26.71
C ARG A 241 15.70 -26.75 25.42
N GLU A 242 15.85 -27.40 24.26
CA GLU A 242 15.67 -26.76 22.96
C GLU A 242 14.21 -26.33 22.73
N ARG A 243 13.23 -27.17 23.10
CA ARG A 243 11.80 -26.78 23.12
C ARG A 243 11.50 -25.66 24.10
N TRP A 244 12.12 -25.66 25.28
CA TRP A 244 11.95 -24.61 26.27
C TRP A 244 12.51 -23.27 25.78
N GLU A 245 13.68 -23.27 25.12
CA GLU A 245 14.25 -22.05 24.54
C GLU A 245 13.43 -21.55 23.33
N GLN A 246 12.91 -22.44 22.47
CA GLN A 246 11.98 -22.07 21.40
C GLN A 246 10.68 -21.48 21.93
N SER A 247 10.11 -22.08 22.99
CA SER A 247 8.91 -21.56 23.65
C SER A 247 9.17 -20.19 24.30
N LYS A 248 10.36 -20.00 24.90
CA LYS A 248 10.78 -18.72 25.49
C LYS A 248 11.00 -17.63 24.44
N LEU A 249 11.49 -17.99 23.26
CA LEU A 249 11.61 -17.08 22.11
C LEU A 249 10.22 -16.68 21.58
N MET A 250 9.32 -17.64 21.42
CA MET A 250 7.92 -17.39 21.05
C MET A 250 7.20 -16.50 22.08
N TYR A 251 7.40 -16.72 23.37
CA TYR A 251 6.83 -15.87 24.42
C TYR A 251 7.39 -14.45 24.39
N ARG A 252 8.69 -14.27 24.09
CA ARG A 252 9.29 -12.94 23.92
C ARG A 252 8.76 -12.22 22.70
N GLU A 253 8.66 -12.89 21.55
CA GLU A 253 8.08 -12.32 20.34
C GLU A 253 6.60 -11.98 20.54
N ALA A 254 5.82 -12.88 21.15
CA ALA A 254 4.42 -12.62 21.49
C ALA A 254 4.28 -11.44 22.47
N SER A 255 5.18 -11.31 23.45
CA SER A 255 5.18 -10.17 24.38
C SER A 255 5.52 -8.84 23.71
N LEU A 256 6.50 -8.83 22.79
CA LEU A 256 6.87 -7.65 22.00
C LEU A 256 5.76 -7.26 21.01
N ILE A 257 5.12 -8.26 20.39
CA ILE A 257 3.96 -8.04 19.52
C ILE A 257 2.80 -7.46 20.32
N ARG A 258 2.52 -7.99 21.53
CA ARG A 258 1.47 -7.50 22.42
C ARG A 258 1.74 -6.08 22.92
N GLU A 259 2.98 -5.78 23.31
CA GLU A 259 3.38 -4.44 23.72
C GLU A 259 3.26 -3.45 22.56
N ARG A 260 3.73 -3.82 21.35
CA ARG A 260 3.51 -3.03 20.13
C ARG A 260 2.02 -2.84 19.84
N TRP A 261 1.19 -3.86 20.08
CA TRP A 261 -0.26 -3.81 19.91
C TRP A 261 -0.92 -2.84 20.90
N GLU A 262 -0.57 -2.91 22.18
CA GLU A 262 -1.07 -2.01 23.22
C GLU A 262 -0.63 -0.56 22.95
N GLN A 263 0.62 -0.36 22.56
CA GLN A 263 1.13 0.95 22.13
C GLN A 263 0.40 1.48 20.90
N SER A 264 0.15 0.62 19.89
CA SER A 264 -0.62 0.99 18.69
C SER A 264 -2.06 1.38 19.05
N LYS A 265 -2.71 0.63 19.96
CA LYS A 265 -4.06 0.92 20.45
C LYS A 265 -4.13 2.25 21.20
N LEU A 266 -3.16 2.54 22.07
CA LEU A 266 -3.00 3.85 22.71
C LEU A 266 -2.77 4.95 21.67
N MET A 267 -1.87 4.73 20.72
CA MET A 267 -1.55 5.70 19.67
C MET A 267 -2.77 6.07 18.81
N TYR A 268 -3.60 5.10 18.43
CA TYR A 268 -4.80 5.36 17.65
C TYR A 268 -5.94 5.97 18.48
N SER A 269 -6.03 5.68 19.78
CA SER A 269 -7.02 6.30 20.67
C SER A 269 -6.85 7.83 20.71
N TYR A 270 -5.62 8.35 20.75
CA TYR A 270 -5.34 9.78 20.68
C TYR A 270 -5.65 10.43 19.32
N SER A 271 -5.83 9.63 18.27
CA SER A 271 -6.21 10.09 16.92
C SER A 271 -7.71 10.03 16.65
N TYR A 272 -8.47 9.18 17.37
CA TYR A 272 -9.86 8.84 17.04
C TYR A 272 -10.91 9.39 18.01
N ASP A 273 -10.52 9.95 19.16
CA ASP A 273 -11.47 10.29 20.24
C ASP A 273 -12.45 11.42 19.85
N GLU A 274 -13.54 11.08 19.15
CA GLU A 274 -14.64 11.99 18.76
C GLU A 274 -15.52 12.37 19.97
N GLU A 275 -15.59 11.51 21.01
CA GLU A 275 -16.41 11.75 22.21
C GLU A 275 -15.64 12.49 23.31
N LYS A 276 -14.30 12.37 23.34
CA LYS A 276 -13.39 13.24 24.09
C LYS A 276 -12.33 13.78 23.14
N LEU A 277 -12.73 14.66 22.22
CA LEU A 277 -11.76 15.63 21.72
C LEU A 277 -11.29 16.38 22.97
N SER A 278 -10.10 16.07 23.48
CA SER A 278 -9.44 16.89 24.50
C SER A 278 -9.02 18.18 23.80
N ILE A 279 -10.01 19.01 23.50
CA ILE A 279 -9.85 20.25 22.76
C ILE A 279 -9.20 21.23 23.72
N VAL A 280 -7.87 21.25 23.73
CA VAL A 280 -7.10 22.19 24.51
C VAL A 280 -7.39 23.60 23.97
N GLY A 281 -7.88 24.49 24.85
CA GLY A 281 -8.10 25.90 24.55
C GLY A 281 -9.40 26.28 23.84
N TYR A 282 -10.38 25.36 23.70
CA TYR A 282 -11.73 25.71 23.18
C TYR A 282 -12.86 25.36 24.16
N GLU A 283 -12.55 25.30 25.45
CA GLU A 283 -13.48 24.91 26.52
C GLU A 283 -14.65 25.90 26.67
N ARG A 284 -14.48 27.16 26.22
CA ARG A 284 -15.51 28.21 26.29
C ARG A 284 -16.27 28.35 24.96
N GLU A 285 -15.60 28.07 23.87
CA GLU A 285 -16.05 28.25 22.49
C GLU A 285 -17.08 27.19 22.11
N VAL A 286 -16.88 25.93 22.53
CA VAL A 286 -17.84 24.84 22.28
C VAL A 286 -19.19 25.15 22.95
N PRO A 287 -19.28 25.44 24.27
CA PRO A 287 -20.55 25.84 24.89
C PRO A 287 -21.18 27.09 24.26
N ALA A 288 -20.36 28.09 23.88
CA ALA A 288 -20.87 29.30 23.25
C ALA A 288 -21.56 29.01 21.91
N LEU A 289 -20.97 28.17 21.05
CA LEU A 289 -21.59 27.74 19.80
C LEU A 289 -22.80 26.84 20.01
N LEU A 290 -22.75 25.92 20.98
CA LEU A 290 -23.90 25.08 21.35
C LEU A 290 -25.10 25.93 21.72
N ASN A 291 -24.91 26.93 22.59
CA ASN A 291 -25.97 27.85 22.99
C ASN A 291 -26.55 28.61 21.79
N ARG A 292 -25.73 29.09 20.85
CA ARG A 292 -26.21 29.77 19.64
C ARG A 292 -27.04 28.87 18.73
N LEU A 293 -26.66 27.59 18.62
CA LEU A 293 -27.36 26.62 17.78
C LEU A 293 -28.70 26.17 18.37
N THR A 294 -28.83 26.13 19.70
CA THR A 294 -30.03 25.62 20.39
C THR A 294 -30.90 26.71 20.99
N LYS A 295 -30.76 27.97 20.55
CA LYS A 295 -31.69 29.04 20.92
C LYS A 295 -33.07 28.82 20.30
N GLU A 296 -34.10 29.02 21.11
CA GLU A 296 -35.51 28.99 20.67
C GLU A 296 -35.92 30.29 19.94
N ASP A 297 -35.15 31.37 20.13
CA ASP A 297 -35.31 32.59 19.34
C ASP A 297 -34.68 32.40 17.96
N TYR A 298 -35.55 32.23 16.96
CA TYR A 298 -35.15 31.81 15.61
C TYR A 298 -34.65 32.96 14.74
N CYS A 299 -34.92 34.21 15.10
CA CYS A 299 -34.63 35.38 14.28
C CYS A 299 -33.12 35.69 14.17
N ASP A 300 -32.32 35.22 15.12
CA ASP A 300 -31.10 35.95 15.48
C ASP A 300 -29.77 35.18 15.25
N ASP A 301 -29.77 33.96 14.74
CA ASP A 301 -28.52 33.19 14.58
C ASP A 301 -28.62 32.21 13.40
N ARG A 302 -29.26 32.57 12.28
CA ARG A 302 -29.48 31.63 11.16
C ARG A 302 -28.16 31.15 10.55
N ILE A 303 -27.24 32.08 10.30
CA ILE A 303 -25.92 31.81 9.74
C ILE A 303 -24.89 32.01 10.86
N ILE A 304 -23.99 31.05 11.02
CA ILE A 304 -22.90 31.10 12.00
C ILE A 304 -21.59 30.97 11.25
N THR A 305 -20.89 32.08 11.10
CA THR A 305 -19.56 32.12 10.48
C THR A 305 -18.47 31.88 11.53
N VAL A 306 -17.57 30.93 11.26
CA VAL A 306 -16.39 30.63 12.08
C VAL A 306 -15.16 30.98 11.26
N VAL A 307 -14.44 32.01 11.71
CA VAL A 307 -13.31 32.62 10.99
C VAL A 307 -12.01 32.35 11.75
N GLY A 308 -10.90 32.22 11.02
CA GLY A 308 -9.57 32.15 11.61
C GLY A 308 -8.49 31.74 10.62
N GLU A 309 -7.23 31.86 11.00
CA GLU A 309 -6.07 31.50 10.16
C GLU A 309 -6.04 29.99 9.82
N LEU A 310 -5.31 29.60 8.76
CA LEU A 310 -5.10 28.19 8.42
C LEU A 310 -4.45 27.43 9.60
N GLY A 311 -5.06 26.31 10.01
CA GLY A 311 -4.56 25.51 11.14
C GLY A 311 -5.04 25.98 12.52
N SER A 312 -5.91 27.00 12.59
CA SER A 312 -6.51 27.51 13.82
C SER A 312 -7.61 26.63 14.43
N GLY A 313 -7.85 25.42 13.90
CA GLY A 313 -8.84 24.50 14.48
C GLY A 313 -10.31 24.71 14.09
N LYS A 314 -10.64 25.54 13.09
CA LYS A 314 -12.03 25.78 12.63
C LYS A 314 -12.85 24.50 12.40
N THR A 315 -12.33 23.61 11.53
CA THR A 315 -12.94 22.31 11.24
C THR A 315 -13.07 21.45 12.49
N MET A 316 -12.11 21.51 13.42
CA MET A 316 -12.17 20.76 14.68
C MET A 316 -13.29 21.27 15.59
N LEU A 317 -13.44 22.59 15.72
CA LEU A 317 -14.53 23.20 16.49
C LEU A 317 -15.89 22.86 15.89
N ALA A 318 -16.04 23.01 14.57
CA ALA A 318 -17.27 22.66 13.87
C ALA A 318 -17.61 21.17 14.04
N ARG A 319 -16.62 20.26 13.94
CA ARG A 319 -16.82 18.82 14.18
C ARG A 319 -17.25 18.51 15.62
N ALA A 320 -16.64 19.17 16.60
CA ALA A 320 -16.98 18.99 18.01
C ALA A 320 -18.44 19.37 18.30
N VAL A 321 -18.91 20.47 17.72
CA VAL A 321 -20.28 20.95 17.87
C VAL A 321 -21.26 20.08 17.07
N TYR A 322 -20.94 19.74 15.82
CA TYR A 322 -21.77 18.88 14.96
C TYR A 322 -21.94 17.46 15.52
N GLY A 323 -20.88 16.93 16.13
CA GLY A 323 -20.88 15.61 16.78
C GLY A 323 -21.67 15.56 18.09
N ASN A 324 -21.98 16.72 18.68
CA ASN A 324 -22.62 16.81 19.99
C ASN A 324 -24.03 16.21 19.99
N ARG A 325 -24.33 15.40 21.01
CA ARG A 325 -25.63 14.72 21.16
C ARG A 325 -26.80 15.70 21.28
N ILE A 326 -26.60 16.85 21.91
CA ILE A 326 -27.62 17.91 22.06
C ILE A 326 -27.98 18.46 20.69
N VAL A 327 -26.97 18.79 19.87
CA VAL A 327 -27.15 19.30 18.50
C VAL A 327 -27.85 18.25 17.63
N LYS A 328 -27.38 17.00 17.64
CA LYS A 328 -28.02 15.91 16.88
C LYS A 328 -29.48 15.67 17.29
N ASN A 329 -29.81 15.86 18.57
CA ASN A 329 -31.18 15.75 19.07
C ASN A 329 -32.05 16.97 18.72
N TRP A 330 -31.45 18.14 18.55
CA TRP A 330 -32.15 19.38 18.18
C TRP A 330 -32.53 19.41 16.69
N PHE A 331 -31.63 18.96 15.82
CA PHE A 331 -31.79 18.92 14.35
C PHE A 331 -32.13 17.50 13.86
N LYS A 332 -33.02 16.79 14.55
CA LYS A 332 -33.35 15.38 14.27
C LYS A 332 -33.75 15.17 12.82
N GLY A 333 -32.94 14.39 12.10
CA GLY A 333 -33.27 13.88 10.76
C GLY A 333 -32.71 14.65 9.58
N SER A 334 -32.14 15.86 9.79
CA SER A 334 -31.70 16.75 8.71
C SER A 334 -30.39 17.48 9.06
N CYS A 335 -29.32 16.71 9.30
CA CYS A 335 -27.97 17.23 9.46
C CYS A 335 -27.12 16.85 8.24
N ALA A 336 -26.43 17.83 7.65
CA ALA A 336 -25.49 17.57 6.57
C ALA A 336 -24.17 18.30 6.80
N TRP A 337 -23.07 17.68 6.39
CA TRP A 337 -21.72 18.25 6.44
C TRP A 337 -21.05 18.15 5.09
N VAL A 338 -20.58 19.26 4.54
CA VAL A 338 -19.80 19.26 3.30
C VAL A 338 -18.51 20.05 3.49
N THR A 339 -17.38 19.40 3.24
CA THR A 339 -16.10 20.08 3.06
C THR A 339 -15.98 20.60 1.64
N ILE A 340 -15.68 21.88 1.49
CA ILE A 340 -15.56 22.60 0.22
C ILE A 340 -14.07 22.79 -0.08
N PHE A 341 -13.65 22.36 -1.26
CA PHE A 341 -12.28 22.51 -1.74
C PHE A 341 -12.18 23.63 -2.76
N LYS A 342 -10.96 24.11 -3.01
CA LYS A 342 -10.67 25.16 -4.01
C LYS A 342 -11.27 24.87 -5.39
N ASP A 343 -11.24 23.60 -5.81
CA ASP A 343 -11.68 23.17 -7.14
C ASP A 343 -13.11 22.59 -7.15
N SER A 344 -13.86 22.72 -6.04
CA SER A 344 -15.23 22.19 -5.94
C SER A 344 -16.22 23.07 -6.71
N THR A 345 -16.99 22.46 -7.61
CA THR A 345 -18.08 23.17 -8.30
C THR A 345 -19.33 23.21 -7.42
N THR A 346 -20.21 24.20 -7.63
CA THR A 346 -21.51 24.29 -6.93
C THR A 346 -22.31 23.00 -7.09
N LYS A 347 -22.26 22.38 -8.27
CA LYS A 347 -22.87 21.09 -8.54
C LYS A 347 -22.35 19.97 -7.63
N ASP A 348 -21.04 19.90 -7.38
CA ASP A 348 -20.44 18.86 -6.53
C ASP A 348 -20.91 19.01 -5.07
N ILE A 349 -21.00 20.25 -4.59
CA ILE A 349 -21.48 20.60 -3.25
C ILE A 349 -22.94 20.16 -3.09
N LEU A 350 -23.80 20.54 -4.05
CA LEU A 350 -25.22 20.18 -4.03
C LEU A 350 -25.44 18.67 -4.07
N LEU A 351 -24.70 17.95 -4.91
CA LEU A 351 -24.76 16.49 -4.97
C LEU A 351 -24.32 15.84 -3.66
N ASN A 352 -23.34 16.41 -2.95
CA ASN A 352 -22.92 15.90 -1.64
C ASN A 352 -23.98 16.13 -0.56
N LEU A 353 -24.61 17.31 -0.54
CA LEU A 353 -25.71 17.61 0.38
C LEU A 353 -26.91 16.67 0.18
N LEU A 354 -27.36 16.51 -1.07
CA LEU A 354 -28.48 15.63 -1.41
C LEU A 354 -28.21 14.16 -1.03
N LYS A 355 -26.99 13.66 -1.27
CA LYS A 355 -26.60 12.29 -0.88
C LYS A 355 -26.72 12.01 0.62
N GLN A 356 -26.65 13.05 1.47
CA GLN A 356 -26.78 12.92 2.92
C GLN A 356 -28.24 13.00 3.39
N GLY A 357 -29.12 13.66 2.62
CA GLY A 357 -30.56 13.75 2.89
C GLY A 357 -31.38 12.55 2.41
N GLU A 358 -30.94 11.86 1.36
CA GLU A 358 -31.75 10.81 0.73
C GLU A 358 -31.92 9.52 1.55
N LYS A 359 -33.19 9.11 1.76
CA LYS A 359 -33.58 7.76 2.23
C LYS A 359 -33.99 6.81 1.08
N SER A 360 -34.12 7.28 -0.15
CA SER A 360 -34.63 6.53 -1.31
C SER A 360 -33.62 6.41 -2.46
N LYS A 361 -33.61 5.26 -3.13
CA LYS A 361 -32.62 4.83 -4.15
C LYS A 361 -32.92 5.30 -5.59
N GLU A 362 -33.47 6.48 -5.79
CA GLU A 362 -33.78 6.96 -7.15
C GLU A 362 -33.20 8.34 -7.39
N GLN A 363 -32.16 8.44 -8.22
CA GLN A 363 -31.86 9.72 -8.88
C GLN A 363 -31.37 9.53 -10.32
N ASP A 364 -32.15 10.10 -11.23
CA ASP A 364 -32.03 10.17 -12.69
C ASP A 364 -30.85 11.05 -13.19
N GLY A 365 -30.40 10.79 -14.43
CA GLY A 365 -29.20 11.29 -15.10
C GLY A 365 -29.25 12.78 -15.48
N ARG A 366 -28.07 13.42 -15.40
CA ARG A 366 -27.76 14.80 -15.80
C ARG A 366 -28.81 15.84 -15.35
N LYS A 367 -28.90 16.00 -14.03
CA LYS A 367 -29.62 17.12 -13.41
C LYS A 367 -28.78 18.39 -13.57
N ASP A 368 -29.34 19.38 -14.24
CA ASP A 368 -28.78 20.73 -14.29
C ASP A 368 -28.64 21.29 -12.88
N GLU A 369 -27.69 22.21 -12.67
CA GLU A 369 -27.47 22.84 -11.37
C GLU A 369 -28.78 23.41 -10.80
N LYS A 370 -29.61 24.02 -11.65
CA LYS A 370 -30.93 24.54 -11.29
C LYS A 370 -31.84 23.47 -10.68
N PHE A 371 -31.92 22.30 -11.31
CA PHE A 371 -32.72 21.18 -10.79
C PHE A 371 -32.19 20.71 -9.42
N LEU A 372 -30.86 20.66 -9.24
CA LEU A 372 -30.26 20.26 -7.97
C LEU A 372 -30.56 21.26 -6.85
N LYS A 373 -30.55 22.56 -7.17
CA LYS A 373 -30.96 23.62 -6.24
C LYS A 373 -32.42 23.47 -5.83
N GLU A 374 -33.32 23.35 -6.81
CA GLU A 374 -34.76 23.16 -6.56
C GLU A 374 -35.04 21.89 -5.74
N ARG A 375 -34.35 20.79 -6.05
CA ARG A 375 -34.51 19.53 -5.31
C ARG A 375 -34.04 19.65 -3.87
N LEU A 376 -32.88 20.26 -3.63
CA LEU A 376 -32.35 20.43 -2.28
C LEU A 376 -33.23 21.39 -1.47
N GLN A 377 -33.71 22.46 -2.08
CA GLN A 377 -34.71 23.34 -1.46
C GLN A 377 -35.92 22.54 -0.98
N LEU A 378 -36.53 21.74 -1.86
CA LEU A 378 -37.69 20.91 -1.53
C LEU A 378 -37.43 19.90 -0.40
N GLU A 379 -36.23 19.33 -0.31
CA GLU A 379 -35.87 18.41 0.79
C GLU A 379 -35.69 19.13 2.14
N LEU A 380 -35.31 20.42 2.11
CA LEU A 380 -35.10 21.24 3.29
C LEU A 380 -36.37 22.02 3.72
N THR A 381 -37.31 22.23 2.80
CA THR A 381 -38.63 22.82 3.09
C THR A 381 -39.36 22.00 4.16
N GLU A 382 -40.00 22.67 5.11
CA GLU A 382 -40.67 22.11 6.29
C GLU A 382 -39.76 21.33 7.27
N GLN A 383 -38.44 21.27 7.03
CA GLN A 383 -37.48 20.58 7.90
C GLN A 383 -36.65 21.56 8.73
N ARG A 384 -36.43 21.22 9.99
CA ARG A 384 -35.40 21.89 10.82
C ARG A 384 -34.05 21.26 10.52
N TYR A 385 -33.17 21.99 9.81
CA TYR A 385 -31.88 21.46 9.37
C TYR A 385 -30.67 22.15 10.00
N LEU A 386 -29.56 21.41 10.05
CA LEU A 386 -28.22 21.94 10.31
C LEU A 386 -27.29 21.57 9.16
N ILE A 387 -26.76 22.57 8.48
CA ILE A 387 -25.81 22.38 7.37
C ILE A 387 -24.47 22.99 7.74
N VAL A 388 -23.40 22.21 7.66
CA VAL A 388 -22.02 22.68 7.83
C VAL A 388 -21.34 22.76 6.48
N LEU A 389 -20.94 23.97 6.10
CA LEU A 389 -20.13 24.27 4.92
C LEU A 389 -18.69 24.55 5.39
N ASP A 390 -17.86 23.51 5.38
CA ASP A 390 -16.50 23.57 5.92
C ASP A 390 -15.51 23.99 4.84
N GLY A 391 -14.87 25.16 4.98
CA GLY A 391 -13.78 25.61 4.12
C GLY A 391 -14.17 26.47 2.93
N ILE A 392 -15.23 27.29 3.02
CA ILE A 392 -15.57 28.25 1.96
C ILE A 392 -14.39 29.21 1.74
N GLN A 393 -13.95 29.35 0.48
CA GLN A 393 -12.75 30.11 0.13
C GLN A 393 -13.05 31.47 -0.53
N SER A 394 -14.21 31.63 -1.18
CA SER A 394 -14.57 32.87 -1.86
C SER A 394 -16.04 33.25 -1.66
N LEU A 395 -16.32 34.55 -1.79
CA LEU A 395 -17.67 35.09 -1.72
C LEU A 395 -18.58 34.51 -2.81
N ASP A 396 -18.05 34.34 -4.02
CA ASP A 396 -18.79 33.80 -5.17
C ASP A 396 -19.34 32.40 -4.90
N GLN A 397 -18.59 31.56 -4.18
CA GLN A 397 -19.04 30.23 -3.78
C GLN A 397 -20.25 30.32 -2.85
N TRP A 398 -20.19 31.21 -1.85
CA TRP A 398 -21.30 31.44 -0.91
C TRP A 398 -22.52 32.03 -1.61
N GLU A 399 -22.34 33.06 -2.43
CA GLU A 399 -23.38 33.70 -3.24
C GLU A 399 -24.11 32.70 -4.14
N SER A 400 -23.39 31.73 -4.73
CA SER A 400 -24.00 30.69 -5.56
C SER A 400 -24.89 29.71 -4.80
N LEU A 401 -24.70 29.58 -3.48
CA LEU A 401 -25.35 28.59 -2.61
C LEU A 401 -26.40 29.19 -1.67
N LYS A 402 -26.31 30.47 -1.31
CA LYS A 402 -27.15 31.08 -0.28
C LYS A 402 -28.66 30.93 -0.56
N ASP A 403 -29.06 31.03 -1.82
CA ASP A 403 -30.47 30.96 -2.23
C ASP A 403 -31.04 29.53 -2.14
N VAL A 404 -30.18 28.52 -1.99
CA VAL A 404 -30.59 27.10 -1.95
C VAL A 404 -31.19 26.71 -0.60
N PHE A 405 -30.94 27.49 0.44
CA PHE A 405 -31.35 27.18 1.80
C PHE A 405 -32.60 27.98 2.17
N PRO A 406 -33.77 27.35 2.40
CA PRO A 406 -35.01 28.06 2.71
C PRO A 406 -34.97 28.73 4.10
N ASP A 407 -35.69 29.84 4.27
CA ASP A 407 -35.85 30.51 5.56
C ASP A 407 -37.31 30.45 6.02
N GLU A 408 -37.66 29.39 6.73
CA GLU A 408 -39.01 29.23 7.27
C GLU A 408 -39.12 29.67 8.72
N GLN A 409 -38.08 30.29 9.27
CA GLN A 409 -38.01 30.65 10.70
C GLN A 409 -38.29 29.47 11.64
N ASN A 410 -38.01 28.24 11.18
CA ASN A 410 -38.27 26.99 11.91
C ASN A 410 -37.10 26.56 12.83
N GLY A 411 -36.09 27.43 12.94
CA GLY A 411 -34.87 27.21 13.72
C GLY A 411 -33.74 26.51 12.96
N SER A 412 -33.81 26.42 11.63
CA SER A 412 -32.72 25.92 10.79
C SER A 412 -31.47 26.79 10.86
N LYS A 413 -30.29 26.14 10.78
CA LYS A 413 -28.98 26.78 10.99
C LYS A 413 -27.96 26.37 9.94
N ILE A 414 -27.09 27.29 9.56
CA ILE A 414 -25.96 27.05 8.67
C ILE A 414 -24.67 27.45 9.37
N ILE A 415 -23.70 26.55 9.45
CA ILE A 415 -22.34 26.86 9.93
C ILE A 415 -21.42 26.98 8.72
N ILE A 416 -20.73 28.10 8.60
CA ILE A 416 -19.72 28.33 7.57
C ILE A 416 -18.37 28.43 8.26
N THR A 417 -17.40 27.61 7.83
CA THR A 417 -16.00 27.82 8.25
C THR A 417 -15.22 28.44 7.10
N THR A 418 -14.40 29.46 7.39
CA THR A 418 -13.60 30.13 6.37
C THR A 418 -12.29 30.68 6.93
N CYS A 419 -11.28 30.79 6.06
CA CYS A 419 -10.05 31.53 6.36
C CYS A 419 -10.15 33.01 6.00
N ASP A 420 -11.21 33.42 5.28
CA ASP A 420 -11.43 34.80 4.85
C ASP A 420 -12.34 35.53 5.86
N GLU A 421 -11.77 36.51 6.56
CA GLU A 421 -12.49 37.31 7.54
C GLU A 421 -13.54 38.23 6.90
N GLN A 422 -13.27 38.73 5.69
CA GLN A 422 -14.22 39.58 4.96
C GLN A 422 -15.47 38.79 4.59
N LEU A 423 -15.29 37.54 4.13
CA LEU A 423 -16.40 36.63 3.84
C LEU A 423 -17.26 36.39 5.08
N GLY A 424 -16.63 36.22 6.25
CA GLY A 424 -17.35 36.05 7.50
C GLY A 424 -18.33 37.19 7.78
N HIS A 425 -17.91 38.43 7.57
CA HIS A 425 -18.76 39.62 7.76
C HIS A 425 -19.85 39.78 6.68
N LEU A 426 -19.56 39.39 5.45
CA LEU A 426 -20.51 39.52 4.34
C LEU A 426 -21.57 38.42 4.34
N ALA A 427 -21.23 37.22 4.84
CA ALA A 427 -22.17 36.11 4.91
C ALA A 427 -23.24 36.30 5.99
N ASP A 428 -22.96 37.08 7.04
CA ASP A 428 -23.93 37.51 8.05
C ASP A 428 -23.68 38.99 8.42
N PRO A 429 -24.25 39.95 7.68
CA PRO A 429 -24.02 41.38 7.91
C PRO A 429 -24.52 41.90 9.26
N GLU A 430 -25.47 41.20 9.89
CA GLU A 430 -26.10 41.66 11.14
C GLU A 430 -25.28 41.30 12.37
N ARG A 431 -24.35 40.34 12.28
CA ARG A 431 -23.54 39.87 13.41
C ARG A 431 -22.07 39.70 13.09
N GLN A 432 -21.27 39.75 14.15
CA GLN A 432 -19.84 39.50 14.03
C GLN A 432 -19.53 38.00 13.90
N PRO A 433 -18.58 37.62 13.04
CA PRO A 433 -18.11 36.25 12.94
C PRO A 433 -17.53 35.74 14.25
N HIS A 434 -17.65 34.43 14.48
CA HIS A 434 -16.95 33.76 15.55
C HIS A 434 -15.47 33.59 15.20
N SER A 435 -14.68 34.61 15.52
CA SER A 435 -13.23 34.61 15.27
C SER A 435 -12.49 33.74 16.27
N LEU A 436 -11.81 32.70 15.77
CA LEU A 436 -11.01 31.81 16.59
C LEU A 436 -9.69 32.45 16.98
N LYS A 437 -9.48 32.51 18.30
CA LYS A 437 -8.22 32.96 18.88
C LYS A 437 -7.15 31.88 18.73
N LYS A 438 -5.90 32.35 18.67
CA LYS A 438 -4.71 31.49 18.81
C LYS A 438 -4.65 30.97 20.24
N LEU A 439 -4.11 29.77 20.41
CA LEU A 439 -3.89 29.21 21.74
C LEU A 439 -2.91 30.10 22.52
N ASP A 440 -3.17 30.25 23.81
CA ASP A 440 -2.26 30.98 24.67
C ASP A 440 -0.95 30.19 24.88
N TYR A 441 0.02 30.81 25.53
CA TYR A 441 1.33 30.19 25.76
C TYR A 441 1.24 28.88 26.57
N LYS A 442 0.35 28.83 27.57
CA LYS A 442 0.19 27.68 28.48
C LYS A 442 -0.51 26.53 27.75
N GLU A 443 -1.60 26.84 27.07
CA GLU A 443 -2.38 25.91 26.24
C GLU A 443 -1.53 25.33 25.11
N SER A 444 -0.75 26.18 24.43
CA SER A 444 0.14 25.75 23.35
C SER A 444 1.21 24.79 23.85
N TRP A 445 1.80 25.06 25.01
CA TRP A 445 2.82 24.20 25.59
C TRP A 445 2.25 22.88 26.10
N ASP A 446 1.08 22.91 26.76
CA ASP A 446 0.40 21.70 27.20
C ASP A 446 0.04 20.80 26.01
N LEU A 447 -0.52 21.37 24.93
CA LEU A 447 -0.80 20.63 23.71
C LEU A 447 0.47 20.04 23.08
N PHE A 448 1.56 20.81 23.06
CA PHE A 448 2.86 20.35 22.56
C PHE A 448 3.37 19.15 23.36
N LEU A 449 3.41 19.25 24.70
CA LEU A 449 3.89 18.17 25.58
C LEU A 449 3.06 16.90 25.45
N ARG A 450 1.73 17.04 25.37
CA ARG A 450 0.82 15.91 25.11
C ARG A 450 1.14 15.22 23.79
N LYS A 451 1.45 15.98 22.74
CA LYS A 451 1.74 15.43 21.41
C LYS A 451 3.14 14.84 21.30
N VAL A 452 4.13 15.42 21.96
CA VAL A 452 5.44 14.79 22.10
C VAL A 452 5.29 13.52 22.94
N GLY A 453 4.39 13.50 23.92
CA GLY A 453 4.18 12.42 24.88
C GLY A 453 5.13 12.53 26.07
N LEU A 454 5.35 13.75 26.57
CA LEU A 454 6.11 14.04 27.78
C LEU A 454 5.14 14.58 28.84
N LYS A 455 5.36 14.22 30.11
CA LYS A 455 4.60 14.79 31.23
C LYS A 455 5.11 16.17 31.61
N GLU A 456 6.43 16.35 31.57
CA GLU A 456 7.13 17.60 31.86
C GLU A 456 8.07 17.92 30.69
N GLY A 457 8.18 19.21 30.37
CA GLY A 457 9.04 19.68 29.28
C GLY A 457 10.51 19.78 29.69
N PRO A 458 11.43 19.96 28.74
CA PRO A 458 12.82 20.24 29.06
C PRO A 458 12.96 21.54 29.87
N ASP A 459 13.90 21.58 30.81
CA ASP A 459 14.18 22.75 31.67
C ASP A 459 14.65 24.00 30.89
N ASN A 460 14.94 23.84 29.60
CA ASN A 460 15.40 24.92 28.74
C ASN A 460 14.25 25.84 28.31
N SER A 461 14.07 26.95 29.03
CA SER A 461 13.10 28.01 28.71
C SER A 461 13.28 28.62 27.31
N THR A 462 14.52 28.76 26.84
CA THR A 462 14.79 29.35 25.51
C THR A 462 14.30 28.47 24.37
N LEU A 463 14.45 27.14 24.50
CA LEU A 463 13.96 26.18 23.53
C LEU A 463 12.42 26.16 23.51
N LYS A 464 11.80 26.21 24.69
CA LYS A 464 10.35 26.31 24.83
C LYS A 464 9.80 27.54 24.11
N ASP A 465 10.38 28.72 24.37
CA ASP A 465 9.93 29.96 23.73
C ASP A 465 10.10 29.93 22.22
N ARG A 466 11.19 29.33 21.74
CA ARG A 466 11.44 29.15 20.30
C ARG A 466 10.40 28.25 19.63
N ILE A 467 10.08 27.11 20.24
CA ILE A 467 9.05 26.18 19.72
C ILE A 467 7.69 26.88 19.64
N ILE A 468 7.29 27.58 20.69
CA ILE A 468 6.01 28.30 20.71
C ILE A 468 5.99 29.43 19.68
N LYS A 469 7.10 30.18 19.52
CA LYS A 469 7.24 31.24 18.50
C LYS A 469 7.09 30.67 17.08
N VAL A 470 7.74 29.55 16.77
CA VAL A 470 7.61 28.85 15.48
C VAL A 470 6.17 28.39 15.23
N CYS A 471 5.51 27.84 16.25
CA CYS A 471 4.14 27.35 16.13
C CYS A 471 3.09 28.47 16.03
N ARG A 472 3.39 29.69 16.50
CA ARG A 472 2.52 30.87 16.49
C ARG A 472 1.15 30.64 17.18
N GLY A 473 1.10 29.75 18.17
CA GLY A 473 -0.14 29.39 18.86
C GLY A 473 -1.20 28.70 17.98
N LEU A 474 -0.82 28.19 16.80
CA LEU A 474 -1.73 27.46 15.92
C LEU A 474 -1.75 25.96 16.28
N PRO A 475 -2.91 25.36 16.63
CA PRO A 475 -2.99 23.96 17.01
C PRO A 475 -2.37 23.00 15.99
N LEU A 476 -2.59 23.22 14.70
CA LEU A 476 -2.03 22.35 13.66
C LEU A 476 -0.50 22.34 13.70
N ASN A 477 0.13 23.51 13.81
CA ASN A 477 1.59 23.66 13.85
C ASN A 477 2.18 22.98 15.08
N ILE A 478 1.53 23.16 16.24
CA ILE A 478 1.91 22.54 17.50
C ILE A 478 1.85 21.01 17.40
N VAL A 479 0.75 20.49 16.84
CA VAL A 479 0.56 19.04 16.68
C VAL A 479 1.60 18.46 15.74
N LEU A 480 1.85 19.07 14.58
CA LEU A 480 2.83 18.60 13.61
C LEU A 480 4.24 18.60 14.20
N LEU A 481 4.67 19.73 14.77
CA LEU A 481 6.02 19.85 15.31
C LEU A 481 6.23 18.95 16.52
N GLY A 482 5.26 18.88 17.44
CA GLY A 482 5.30 17.97 18.58
C GLY A 482 5.32 16.49 18.15
N SER A 483 4.52 16.14 17.14
CA SER A 483 4.49 14.78 16.60
C SER A 483 5.79 14.41 15.87
N LEU A 484 6.45 15.36 15.19
CA LEU A 484 7.76 15.17 14.59
C LEU A 484 8.82 14.88 15.66
N PHE A 485 8.87 15.71 16.72
CA PHE A 485 9.79 15.48 17.83
C PHE A 485 9.50 14.17 18.58
N SER A 486 8.24 13.71 18.62
CA SER A 486 7.89 12.40 19.20
C SER A 486 8.60 11.23 18.50
N THR A 487 8.95 11.37 17.22
CA THR A 487 9.70 10.34 16.47
C THR A 487 11.21 10.42 16.67
N LYS A 488 11.69 11.53 17.24
CA LYS A 488 13.10 11.77 17.55
C LYS A 488 13.44 11.53 19.00
N LYS A 489 12.50 11.04 19.82
CA LYS A 489 12.68 10.77 21.26
C LYS A 489 13.85 9.84 21.59
N ASP A 490 14.18 8.92 20.69
CA ASP A 490 15.33 8.02 20.86
C ASP A 490 16.67 8.74 20.63
N LYS A 491 16.62 9.98 20.11
CA LYS A 491 17.73 10.92 19.99
C LYS A 491 17.62 11.97 21.09
N ASP A 492 18.76 12.38 21.62
CA ASP A 492 18.86 13.26 22.78
C ASP A 492 18.05 14.56 22.57
N ILE A 493 17.30 15.01 23.57
CA ILE A 493 16.50 16.25 23.54
C ILE A 493 17.38 17.46 23.18
N ASN A 494 18.67 17.33 23.43
CA ASN A 494 19.73 18.27 23.07
C ASN A 494 19.89 18.52 21.55
N GLU A 495 19.32 17.70 20.67
CA GLU A 495 19.31 17.92 19.21
C GLU A 495 18.15 18.80 18.74
N TRP A 496 17.15 19.10 19.59
CA TRP A 496 16.01 19.94 19.17
C TRP A 496 16.40 21.36 18.77
N PRO A 497 17.35 22.04 19.45
CA PRO A 497 17.82 23.35 19.02
C PRO A 497 18.39 23.36 17.61
N SER A 498 19.22 22.36 17.24
CA SER A 498 19.84 22.30 15.92
C SER A 498 18.85 22.02 14.79
N ILE A 499 17.74 21.33 15.10
CA ILE A 499 16.62 21.12 14.18
C ILE A 499 15.90 22.43 13.86
N LEU A 500 15.87 23.36 14.82
CA LEU A 500 15.22 24.67 14.69
C LEU A 500 16.19 25.77 14.22
N ASP A 501 17.50 25.47 14.12
CA ASP A 501 18.53 26.41 13.72
C ASP A 501 18.31 26.95 12.30
N ASN A 502 18.47 28.28 12.17
CA ASN A 502 18.23 29.12 11.01
C ASN A 502 16.78 29.54 10.70
N GLN A 503 15.76 29.16 11.50
CA GLN A 503 14.37 29.37 11.06
C GLN A 503 13.46 30.03 12.12
N GLU A 504 13.36 31.36 12.07
CA GLU A 504 12.56 32.14 13.03
C GLU A 504 11.11 32.42 12.58
N ASN A 505 10.78 32.20 11.31
CA ASN A 505 9.52 32.66 10.70
C ASN A 505 8.79 31.60 9.86
N TRP A 506 8.68 30.36 10.34
CA TRP A 506 7.92 29.33 9.64
C TRP A 506 6.45 29.69 9.45
N SER A 507 5.99 29.56 8.20
CA SER A 507 4.58 29.38 7.89
C SER A 507 4.14 27.96 8.22
N THR A 508 2.82 27.74 8.29
CA THR A 508 2.22 26.40 8.41
C THR A 508 2.70 25.46 7.29
N SER A 509 2.88 25.99 6.09
CA SER A 509 3.39 25.25 4.94
C SER A 509 4.84 24.77 5.14
N ASP A 510 5.68 25.59 5.78
CA ASP A 510 7.09 25.25 6.04
C ASP A 510 7.21 24.11 7.04
N ILE A 511 6.41 24.12 8.12
CA ILE A 511 6.36 23.03 9.11
C ILE A 511 5.90 21.72 8.45
N LEU A 512 4.86 21.79 7.62
CA LEU A 512 4.35 20.63 6.87
C LEU A 512 5.42 20.09 5.91
N MET A 513 6.11 20.99 5.22
CA MET A 513 7.19 20.66 4.30
C MET A 513 8.37 20.01 5.01
N PHE A 514 8.74 20.56 6.16
CA PHE A 514 9.79 20.05 7.02
C PHE A 514 9.45 18.63 7.50
N SER A 515 8.21 18.44 7.97
CA SER A 515 7.70 17.13 8.40
C SER A 515 7.72 16.09 7.28
N TYR A 516 7.41 16.50 6.04
CA TYR A 516 7.52 15.65 4.85
C TYR A 516 8.98 15.33 4.49
N ASN A 517 9.86 16.32 4.52
CA ASN A 517 11.27 16.14 4.15
C ASN A 517 12.02 15.20 5.10
N ASP A 518 11.64 15.16 6.38
CA ASP A 518 12.20 14.27 7.40
C ASP A 518 11.81 12.79 7.22
N LEU A 519 10.80 12.47 6.41
CA LEU A 519 10.38 11.08 6.16
C LEU A 519 11.44 10.27 5.39
N ASP A 520 11.51 8.95 5.63
CA ASP A 520 12.25 8.03 4.77
C ASP A 520 11.71 8.07 3.33
N ALA A 521 12.60 7.84 2.35
CA ALA A 521 12.29 7.83 0.93
C ALA A 521 11.04 7.01 0.58
N HIS A 522 10.89 5.82 1.16
CA HIS A 522 9.76 4.94 0.85
C HIS A 522 8.44 5.48 1.43
N LEU A 523 8.46 6.02 2.66
CA LEU A 523 7.30 6.66 3.29
C LEU A 523 6.86 7.91 2.52
N LYS A 524 7.82 8.68 1.97
CA LYS A 524 7.50 9.84 1.11
C LYS A 524 6.63 9.44 -0.07
N LEU A 525 6.99 8.37 -0.79
CA LEU A 525 6.17 7.88 -1.91
C LEU A 525 4.82 7.32 -1.44
N CYS A 526 4.77 6.62 -0.31
CA CYS A 526 3.51 6.13 0.28
C CYS A 526 2.55 7.29 0.58
N LEU A 527 3.05 8.38 1.17
CA LEU A 527 2.25 9.57 1.45
C LEU A 527 1.83 10.29 0.17
N LEU A 528 2.74 10.50 -0.79
CA LEU A 528 2.40 11.10 -2.09
C LEU A 528 1.38 10.26 -2.88
N TYR A 529 1.39 8.94 -2.72
CA TYR A 529 0.40 8.05 -3.34
C TYR A 529 -1.02 8.29 -2.82
N MET A 530 -1.18 8.76 -1.58
CA MET A 530 -2.51 9.07 -1.05
C MET A 530 -3.18 10.25 -1.76
N MET A 531 -2.43 11.08 -2.49
CA MET A 531 -3.00 12.15 -3.30
C MET A 531 -3.85 11.64 -4.47
N LEU A 532 -3.72 10.36 -4.84
CA LEU A 532 -4.57 9.69 -5.81
C LEU A 532 -6.02 9.60 -5.35
N PHE A 533 -6.25 9.59 -4.04
CA PHE A 533 -7.59 9.53 -3.49
C PHE A 533 -8.18 10.95 -3.44
N PRO A 534 -9.51 11.08 -3.60
CA PRO A 534 -10.16 12.36 -3.44
C PRO A 534 -9.90 12.95 -2.03
N LYS A 535 -9.81 14.28 -1.96
CA LYS A 535 -9.53 15.01 -0.72
C LYS A 535 -10.53 14.61 0.37
N GLU A 536 -9.99 14.38 1.57
CA GLU A 536 -10.74 13.97 2.78
C GLU A 536 -11.54 12.67 2.69
N LEU A 537 -11.38 11.88 1.63
CA LEU A 537 -11.97 10.54 1.55
C LEU A 537 -11.48 9.68 2.72
N ASP A 538 -12.40 8.98 3.38
CA ASP A 538 -12.05 7.94 4.33
C ASP A 538 -11.60 6.67 3.60
N ILE A 539 -10.28 6.44 3.61
CA ILE A 539 -9.63 5.35 2.91
C ILE A 539 -9.57 4.13 3.84
N PRO A 540 -10.05 2.94 3.41
CA PRO A 540 -9.84 1.71 4.18
C PRO A 540 -8.35 1.40 4.33
N VAL A 541 -7.87 1.22 5.57
CA VAL A 541 -6.43 1.05 5.85
C VAL A 541 -5.84 -0.17 5.13
N ARG A 542 -6.55 -1.31 5.16
CA ARG A 542 -6.11 -2.53 4.46
C ARG A 542 -6.03 -2.34 2.93
N ARG A 543 -6.90 -1.51 2.34
CA ARG A 543 -6.82 -1.19 0.90
C ARG A 543 -5.54 -0.40 0.63
N LEU A 544 -5.31 0.66 1.40
CA LEU A 544 -4.15 1.53 1.24
C LEU A 544 -2.82 0.77 1.35
N GLN A 545 -2.67 -0.05 2.40
CA GLN A 545 -1.46 -0.85 2.61
C GLN A 545 -1.20 -1.84 1.47
N ARG A 546 -2.24 -2.54 0.99
CA ARG A 546 -2.13 -3.47 -0.14
C ARG A 546 -1.78 -2.77 -1.45
N LEU A 547 -2.25 -1.55 -1.66
CA LEU A 547 -1.85 -0.72 -2.80
C LEU A 547 -0.37 -0.33 -2.71
N TRP A 548 0.11 0.12 -1.55
CA TRP A 548 1.53 0.43 -1.34
C TRP A 548 2.45 -0.78 -1.57
N LEU A 549 2.03 -1.97 -1.14
CA LEU A 549 2.72 -3.24 -1.40
C LEU A 549 2.77 -3.54 -2.91
N ALA A 550 1.64 -3.45 -3.60
CA ALA A 550 1.53 -3.75 -5.03
C ALA A 550 2.30 -2.77 -5.93
N GLU A 551 2.40 -1.50 -5.53
CA GLU A 551 3.25 -0.51 -6.19
C GLU A 551 4.75 -0.83 -6.05
N GLY A 552 5.11 -1.58 -5.00
CA GLY A 552 6.49 -1.85 -4.61
C GLY A 552 7.14 -0.65 -3.92
N PHE A 553 6.38 0.12 -3.14
CA PHE A 553 6.91 1.22 -2.33
C PHE A 553 7.44 0.75 -0.98
N VAL A 554 7.14 -0.48 -0.56
CA VAL A 554 7.58 -1.03 0.72
C VAL A 554 8.92 -1.73 0.55
N LYS A 555 9.90 -1.44 1.42
CA LYS A 555 11.21 -2.11 1.40
C LYS A 555 11.03 -3.61 1.63
N ARG A 556 11.77 -4.44 0.89
CA ARG A 556 11.88 -5.87 1.21
C ARG A 556 12.72 -6.02 2.48
N PRO A 557 12.22 -6.73 3.51
CA PRO A 557 13.02 -7.00 4.69
C PRO A 557 14.18 -7.93 4.32
N GLU A 558 15.36 -7.69 4.90
CA GLU A 558 16.53 -8.57 4.73
C GLU A 558 16.35 -9.90 5.47
N ASN A 559 15.57 -9.89 6.56
CA ASN A 559 15.19 -11.08 7.30
C ASN A 559 13.93 -11.70 6.69
N ASN A 560 14.03 -12.97 6.27
CA ASN A 560 12.93 -13.74 5.70
C ASN A 560 11.78 -14.03 6.69
N ASP A 561 11.99 -13.86 8.00
CA ASP A 561 10.97 -14.07 9.03
C ASP A 561 9.97 -12.91 9.13
N ILE A 562 10.30 -11.74 8.57
CA ILE A 562 9.45 -10.55 8.59
C ILE A 562 8.66 -10.47 7.30
N PHE A 563 7.33 -10.35 7.38
CA PHE A 563 6.50 -10.16 6.21
C PHE A 563 6.48 -8.69 5.81
N GLN A 564 6.31 -8.39 4.52
CA GLN A 564 6.21 -7.00 4.05
C GLN A 564 4.99 -6.28 4.65
N GLU A 565 3.96 -7.04 5.02
CA GLU A 565 2.77 -6.61 5.74
C GLU A 565 3.11 -6.00 7.11
N ASP A 566 4.18 -6.47 7.76
CA ASP A 566 4.65 -5.91 9.03
C ASP A 566 5.38 -4.58 8.80
N VAL A 567 6.16 -4.49 7.71
CA VAL A 567 6.87 -3.26 7.32
C VAL A 567 5.88 -2.16 6.91
N VAL A 568 4.87 -2.49 6.10
CA VAL A 568 3.85 -1.53 5.67
C VAL A 568 2.95 -1.07 6.81
N GLN A 569 2.70 -1.93 7.80
CA GLN A 569 2.02 -1.54 9.03
C GLN A 569 2.87 -0.51 9.80
N GLY A 570 4.17 -0.75 9.97
CA GLY A 570 5.09 0.24 10.56
C GLY A 570 5.11 1.57 9.81
N TYR A 571 5.06 1.56 8.46
CA TYR A 571 4.98 2.79 7.67
C TYR A 571 3.67 3.55 7.94
N PHE A 572 2.55 2.85 8.02
CA PHE A 572 1.26 3.45 8.37
C PHE A 572 1.31 4.08 9.77
N ASP A 573 1.88 3.35 10.74
CA ASP A 573 2.02 3.81 12.11
C ASP A 573 2.88 5.07 12.18
N ASP A 574 4.02 5.10 11.51
CA ASP A 574 4.89 6.28 11.47
C ASP A 574 4.18 7.53 10.92
N LEU A 575 3.36 7.37 9.87
CA LEU A 575 2.60 8.48 9.29
C LEU A 575 1.48 8.99 10.22
N VAL A 576 0.83 8.09 10.96
CA VAL A 576 -0.14 8.45 12.01
C VAL A 576 0.55 9.10 13.20
N LYS A 577 1.70 8.57 13.63
CA LYS A 577 2.50 9.09 14.76
C LYS A 577 2.96 10.50 14.49
N ARG A 578 3.31 10.82 13.23
CA ARG A 578 3.69 12.15 12.72
C ARG A 578 2.49 13.06 12.41
N SER A 579 1.26 12.62 12.73
CA SER A 579 0.02 13.38 12.49
C SER A 579 -0.18 13.84 11.03
N LEU A 580 0.44 13.14 10.06
CA LEU A 580 0.29 13.42 8.63
C LEU A 580 -0.98 12.73 8.08
N ILE A 581 -1.38 11.63 8.72
CA ILE A 581 -2.62 10.91 8.48
C ILE A 581 -3.37 10.79 9.80
N SER A 582 -4.69 10.88 9.75
CA SER A 582 -5.58 10.67 10.89
C SER A 582 -6.36 9.36 10.75
N VAL A 583 -6.62 8.68 11.86
CA VAL A 583 -7.52 7.52 11.90
C VAL A 583 -8.94 8.01 12.10
N SER A 584 -9.81 7.78 11.11
CA SER A 584 -11.21 8.24 11.12
C SER A 584 -12.20 7.19 11.59
N LYS A 585 -11.80 5.91 11.63
CA LYS A 585 -12.64 4.83 12.17
C LYS A 585 -11.81 3.69 12.72
N LEU A 586 -12.19 3.18 13.90
CA LEU A 586 -11.65 1.94 14.47
C LEU A 586 -12.55 0.73 14.17
N ARG A 587 -11.97 -0.46 14.23
CA ARG A 587 -12.68 -1.74 14.28
C ARG A 587 -13.03 -2.08 15.74
N SER A 588 -13.82 -3.13 15.93
CA SER A 588 -14.17 -3.67 17.26
C SER A 588 -12.96 -4.10 18.08
N ASP A 589 -11.89 -4.55 17.41
CA ASP A 589 -10.62 -4.94 18.02
C ASP A 589 -9.72 -3.74 18.40
N GLY A 590 -10.12 -2.50 18.07
CA GLY A 590 -9.35 -1.28 18.28
C GLY A 590 -8.32 -0.97 17.18
N SER A 591 -8.21 -1.81 16.15
CA SER A 591 -7.34 -1.57 15.00
C SER A 591 -7.93 -0.51 14.05
N PRO A 592 -7.10 0.21 13.28
CA PRO A 592 -7.57 1.30 12.43
C PRO A 592 -8.29 0.73 11.19
N ARG A 593 -9.58 1.03 11.07
CA ARG A 593 -10.45 0.58 9.96
C ARG A 593 -10.32 1.50 8.76
N LYS A 594 -10.41 2.81 9.00
CA LYS A 594 -10.31 3.85 7.98
C LYS A 594 -9.37 4.96 8.44
N CYS A 595 -8.69 5.57 7.48
CA CYS A 595 -7.84 6.73 7.70
C CYS A 595 -8.17 7.84 6.71
N ARG A 596 -7.71 9.05 7.02
CA ARG A 596 -7.89 10.24 6.22
C ARG A 596 -6.59 11.03 6.19
N LEU A 597 -6.17 11.43 4.99
CA LEU A 597 -5.07 12.37 4.80
C LEU A 597 -5.51 13.78 5.24
N LEU A 598 -4.62 14.51 5.92
CA LEU A 598 -4.89 15.91 6.26
C LEU A 598 -5.09 16.75 4.99
N GLY A 599 -6.22 17.45 4.88
CA GLY A 599 -6.58 18.21 3.66
C GLY A 599 -5.52 19.22 3.22
N VAL A 600 -4.92 19.95 4.17
CA VAL A 600 -3.84 20.92 3.91
C VAL A 600 -2.59 20.27 3.31
N LEU A 601 -2.27 19.03 3.69
CA LEU A 601 -1.16 18.28 3.08
C LEU A 601 -1.44 17.93 1.62
N HIS A 602 -2.71 17.68 1.28
CA HIS A 602 -3.07 17.34 -0.09
C HIS A 602 -2.69 18.49 -1.04
N ASP A 603 -3.09 19.71 -0.71
CA ASP A 603 -2.81 20.91 -1.51
C ASP A 603 -1.30 21.16 -1.69
N LEU A 604 -0.53 21.05 -0.60
CA LEU A 604 0.90 21.31 -0.62
C LEU A 604 1.69 20.24 -1.38
N LEU A 605 1.36 18.96 -1.15
CA LEU A 605 2.12 17.84 -1.71
C LEU A 605 1.69 17.47 -3.13
N LEU A 606 0.50 17.86 -3.57
CA LEU A 606 0.03 17.64 -4.95
C LEU A 606 1.00 18.23 -5.98
N THR A 607 1.51 19.44 -5.73
CA THR A 607 2.49 20.09 -6.62
C THR A 607 3.78 19.28 -6.74
N LYS A 608 4.26 18.68 -5.63
CA LYS A 608 5.44 17.81 -5.65
C LYS A 608 5.19 16.53 -6.42
N ALA A 609 4.03 15.90 -6.20
CA ALA A 609 3.68 14.66 -6.89
C ALA A 609 3.56 14.86 -8.40
N ARG A 610 2.99 16.00 -8.84
CA ARG A 610 2.98 16.42 -10.25
C ARG A 610 4.38 16.70 -10.78
N GLY A 611 5.22 17.37 -9.99
CA GLY A 611 6.61 17.68 -10.33
C GLY A 611 7.48 16.45 -10.60
N ILE A 612 7.19 15.32 -9.94
CA ILE A 612 7.82 14.02 -10.23
C ILE A 612 6.98 13.14 -11.16
N SER A 613 5.88 13.65 -11.70
CA SER A 613 4.93 12.91 -12.55
C SER A 613 4.57 11.53 -11.99
N LEU A 614 4.39 11.46 -10.66
CA LEU A 614 4.09 10.22 -9.95
C LEU A 614 2.78 9.62 -10.44
N PHE A 615 1.82 10.49 -10.79
CA PHE A 615 0.49 10.16 -11.23
C PHE A 615 -0.14 11.25 -12.10
N HIS A 616 -1.24 10.84 -12.74
CA HIS A 616 -2.06 11.64 -13.62
C HIS A 616 -3.51 11.52 -13.18
N ILE A 617 -4.19 12.65 -13.02
CA ILE A 617 -5.59 12.73 -12.67
C ILE A 617 -6.39 13.02 -13.93
N HIS A 618 -7.33 12.13 -14.25
CA HIS A 618 -8.31 12.35 -15.31
C HIS A 618 -9.58 12.95 -14.72
N GLN A 619 -9.83 14.22 -15.07
CA GLN A 619 -11.08 14.94 -14.83
C GLN A 619 -11.62 15.41 -16.20
N GLY A 620 -12.74 14.87 -16.64
CA GLY A 620 -13.40 15.26 -17.89
C GLY A 620 -12.66 14.94 -19.21
N SER A 621 -13.01 15.66 -20.29
CA SER A 621 -12.65 15.30 -21.68
C SER A 621 -11.21 15.64 -22.11
N ALA A 622 -10.38 16.22 -21.24
CA ALA A 622 -9.02 16.59 -21.60
C ALA A 622 -8.04 16.21 -20.49
N CYS A 623 -7.11 15.32 -20.81
CA CYS A 623 -5.89 15.16 -20.02
C CYS A 623 -4.98 16.34 -20.33
N ASN A 624 -5.22 17.49 -19.70
CA ASN A 624 -4.35 18.65 -19.85
C ASN A 624 -3.11 18.42 -18.98
N GLU A 625 -2.16 17.63 -19.49
CA GLU A 625 -0.72 17.61 -19.14
C GLU A 625 -0.08 16.37 -19.78
N ASP A 626 0.22 16.45 -21.09
CA ASP A 626 1.17 15.52 -21.71
C ASP A 626 2.58 15.89 -21.21
N GLY A 627 2.89 15.51 -19.98
CA GLY A 627 4.25 15.52 -19.47
C GLY A 627 5.09 14.48 -20.24
N PRO A 628 6.41 14.69 -20.37
CA PRO A 628 7.28 13.85 -21.19
C PRO A 628 7.44 12.40 -20.68
N PHE A 629 6.96 12.09 -19.47
CA PHE A 629 7.14 10.79 -18.81
C PHE A 629 6.04 9.75 -19.07
N GLY A 630 5.05 10.07 -19.91
CA GLY A 630 3.86 9.22 -20.07
C GLY A 630 3.06 9.04 -18.77
N LYS A 631 1.94 8.30 -18.83
CA LYS A 631 1.06 8.13 -17.66
C LYS A 631 1.41 6.87 -16.87
N ARG A 632 2.19 7.01 -15.79
CA ARG A 632 2.58 5.86 -14.93
C ARG A 632 1.48 5.40 -13.99
N ARG A 633 0.68 6.31 -13.43
CA ARG A 633 -0.44 5.99 -12.54
C ARG A 633 -1.60 6.88 -12.91
N LEU A 634 -2.75 6.30 -13.19
CA LEU A 634 -3.92 7.03 -13.63
C LEU A 634 -5.03 6.86 -12.60
N VAL A 635 -5.63 7.99 -12.23
CA VAL A 635 -6.88 8.02 -11.49
C VAL A 635 -7.96 8.61 -12.37
N GLU A 636 -9.10 7.93 -12.43
CA GLU A 636 -10.31 8.43 -13.09
C GLU A 636 -11.33 8.85 -12.04
N TYR A 637 -11.79 10.10 -12.14
CA TYR A 637 -12.93 10.61 -11.37
C TYR A 637 -14.21 10.61 -12.22
N ALA A 638 -15.36 10.47 -11.56
CA ALA A 638 -16.66 10.27 -12.20
C ALA A 638 -17.21 11.57 -12.84
N ASP A 639 -16.84 11.89 -14.07
CA ASP A 639 -17.31 13.12 -14.74
C ASP A 639 -18.32 12.89 -15.88
N GLY A 640 -18.80 11.65 -16.08
CA GLY A 640 -19.80 11.33 -17.11
C GLY A 640 -19.32 11.42 -18.56
N ASN A 641 -18.03 11.72 -18.79
CA ASN A 641 -17.37 11.67 -20.09
C ASN A 641 -16.40 10.49 -20.15
N ASN A 642 -16.31 9.85 -21.32
CA ASN A 642 -15.47 8.68 -21.51
C ASN A 642 -13.97 9.04 -21.42
N CYS A 643 -13.22 8.27 -20.64
CA CYS A 643 -11.77 8.35 -20.63
C CYS A 643 -11.20 7.79 -21.95
N SER A 644 -11.02 8.66 -22.95
CA SER A 644 -10.40 8.30 -24.23
C SER A 644 -8.89 8.56 -24.17
N LEU A 645 -8.13 7.62 -23.59
CA LEU A 645 -6.67 7.69 -23.61
C LEU A 645 -6.12 7.24 -24.96
N THR A 646 -5.09 7.94 -25.46
CA THR A 646 -4.37 7.45 -26.64
C THR A 646 -3.45 6.27 -26.30
N PRO A 647 -3.12 5.39 -27.26
CA PRO A 647 -2.26 4.25 -27.00
C PRO A 647 -0.85 4.53 -26.51
N SER A 648 -0.31 5.71 -26.79
CA SER A 648 0.97 6.19 -26.27
C SER A 648 0.90 6.53 -24.78
N GLU A 649 -0.27 6.97 -24.29
CA GLU A 649 -0.41 7.45 -22.91
C GLU A 649 -0.36 6.32 -21.87
N TYR A 650 -0.92 5.15 -22.17
CA TYR A 650 -1.00 4.02 -21.24
C TYR A 650 0.12 2.98 -21.42
N GLN A 651 1.11 3.22 -22.29
CA GLN A 651 2.22 2.30 -22.52
C GLN A 651 3.02 1.97 -21.25
N TYR A 652 3.13 2.95 -20.35
CA TYR A 652 3.91 2.88 -19.12
C TYR A 652 3.02 2.77 -17.87
N LEU A 653 1.73 2.49 -18.05
CA LEU A 653 0.76 2.49 -16.97
C LEU A 653 1.02 1.33 -16.00
N ARG A 654 1.27 1.69 -14.73
CA ARG A 654 1.54 0.79 -13.60
C ARG A 654 0.34 0.67 -12.68
N SER A 655 -0.50 1.70 -12.60
CA SER A 655 -1.69 1.70 -11.77
C SER A 655 -2.85 2.39 -12.45
N TYR A 656 -4.03 1.77 -12.36
CA TYR A 656 -5.29 2.37 -12.76
C TYR A 656 -6.28 2.21 -11.60
N ILE A 657 -6.72 3.36 -11.07
CA ILE A 657 -7.70 3.46 -9.99
C ILE A 657 -8.89 4.24 -10.52
N SER A 658 -10.08 3.66 -10.44
CA SER A 658 -11.29 4.35 -10.86
C SER A 658 -12.17 4.65 -9.65
N PHE A 659 -12.43 5.94 -9.43
CA PHE A 659 -13.51 6.43 -8.55
C PHE A 659 -14.78 6.72 -9.36
N ASN A 660 -14.91 6.09 -10.53
CA ASN A 660 -16.09 6.18 -11.36
C ASN A 660 -17.22 5.32 -10.77
N PHE A 661 -17.84 5.83 -9.70
CA PHE A 661 -19.02 5.25 -9.07
C PHE A 661 -20.27 5.45 -9.96
N GLN A 662 -20.17 5.10 -11.25
CA GLN A 662 -21.27 5.19 -12.21
C GLN A 662 -22.56 4.64 -11.60
N LYS A 663 -23.69 5.19 -12.04
CA LYS A 663 -25.01 4.74 -11.59
C LYS A 663 -25.15 3.24 -11.79
N LYS A 664 -25.84 2.58 -10.85
CA LYS A 664 -26.10 1.13 -10.82
C LYS A 664 -26.93 0.60 -12.02
N ASP A 665 -27.08 1.38 -13.07
CA ASP A 665 -27.91 1.07 -14.23
C ASP A 665 -27.09 0.97 -15.52
N THR A 666 -25.90 1.60 -15.59
CA THR A 666 -25.00 1.53 -16.75
C THR A 666 -23.69 0.82 -16.40
N PRO A 667 -23.44 -0.38 -16.95
CA PRO A 667 -22.16 -1.07 -16.79
C PRO A 667 -21.00 -0.23 -17.35
N ALA A 668 -19.88 -0.17 -16.61
CA ALA A 668 -18.67 0.53 -17.06
C ALA A 668 -17.93 -0.26 -18.17
N LYS A 669 -18.42 -0.14 -19.41
CA LYS A 669 -17.88 -0.83 -20.59
C LYS A 669 -16.53 -0.27 -21.06
N ASP A 670 -16.22 0.98 -20.77
CA ASP A 670 -14.98 1.63 -21.22
C ASP A 670 -13.73 1.01 -20.58
N VAL A 671 -13.86 0.51 -19.34
CA VAL A 671 -12.80 -0.23 -18.66
C VAL A 671 -12.36 -1.45 -19.47
N ALA A 672 -13.31 -2.21 -20.05
CA ALA A 672 -12.97 -3.33 -20.93
C ALA A 672 -12.20 -2.88 -22.16
N LYS A 673 -12.60 -1.77 -22.78
CA LYS A 673 -11.94 -1.25 -23.97
C LYS A 673 -10.49 -0.89 -23.64
N LEU A 674 -10.27 -0.15 -22.56
CA LEU A 674 -8.94 0.23 -22.08
C LEU A 674 -8.06 -1.00 -21.78
N LEU A 675 -8.57 -1.96 -21.00
CA LEU A 675 -7.84 -3.18 -20.67
C LEU A 675 -7.51 -4.03 -21.91
N SER A 676 -8.49 -4.22 -22.80
CA SER A 676 -8.31 -5.01 -24.04
C SER A 676 -7.26 -4.38 -24.95
N HIS A 677 -7.24 -3.06 -25.07
CA HIS A 677 -6.24 -2.36 -25.88
C HIS A 677 -4.83 -2.48 -25.28
N MET A 678 -4.70 -2.35 -23.95
CA MET A 678 -3.41 -2.53 -23.26
C MET A 678 -2.85 -3.94 -23.44
N ILE A 679 -3.71 -4.95 -23.27
CA ILE A 679 -3.33 -6.35 -23.44
C ILE A 679 -2.98 -6.62 -24.91
N GLY A 680 -3.81 -6.19 -25.86
CA GLY A 680 -3.64 -6.43 -27.30
C GLY A 680 -2.37 -5.83 -27.89
N LYS A 681 -1.94 -4.64 -27.44
CA LYS A 681 -0.66 -4.03 -27.85
C LYS A 681 0.56 -4.61 -27.13
N GLY A 682 0.34 -5.48 -26.14
CA GLY A 682 1.41 -6.10 -25.38
C GLY A 682 2.05 -5.18 -24.33
N LEU A 683 1.36 -4.14 -23.88
CA LEU A 683 1.90 -3.07 -23.01
C LEU A 683 1.52 -3.26 -21.53
N GLY A 684 1.36 -4.52 -21.09
CA GLY A 684 0.84 -4.88 -19.76
C GLY A 684 1.83 -4.73 -18.61
N LEU A 685 2.31 -3.51 -18.34
CA LEU A 685 3.12 -3.16 -17.17
C LEU A 685 2.28 -2.88 -15.90
N LEU A 686 0.97 -3.05 -16.00
CA LEU A 686 0.01 -2.77 -14.94
C LEU A 686 0.24 -3.68 -13.72
N ARG A 687 0.43 -3.08 -12.55
CA ARG A 687 0.58 -3.72 -11.24
C ARG A 687 -0.67 -3.61 -10.38
N VAL A 688 -1.38 -2.49 -10.50
CA VAL A 688 -2.58 -2.18 -9.72
C VAL A 688 -3.75 -1.94 -10.67
N LEU A 689 -4.82 -2.72 -10.49
CA LEU A 689 -6.13 -2.48 -11.07
C LEU A 689 -7.15 -2.39 -9.94
N ASP A 690 -7.58 -1.19 -9.63
CA ASP A 690 -8.53 -0.91 -8.55
C ASP A 690 -9.81 -0.29 -9.11
N LEU A 691 -10.87 -1.09 -9.12
CA LEU A 691 -12.19 -0.75 -9.62
C LEU A 691 -13.22 -0.75 -8.48
N GLU A 692 -12.79 -0.54 -7.22
CA GLU A 692 -13.71 -0.57 -6.09
C GLU A 692 -14.89 0.40 -6.30
N GLY A 693 -16.11 -0.13 -6.23
CA GLY A 693 -17.36 0.63 -6.37
C GLY A 693 -17.75 0.95 -7.82
N VAL A 694 -16.94 0.59 -8.82
CA VAL A 694 -17.32 0.71 -10.23
C VAL A 694 -18.42 -0.30 -10.54
N TYR A 695 -19.56 0.16 -11.04
CA TYR A 695 -20.69 -0.73 -11.29
C TYR A 695 -20.51 -1.62 -12.53
N LYS A 696 -20.54 -2.94 -12.34
CA LYS A 696 -20.45 -4.00 -13.36
C LYS A 696 -19.41 -3.71 -14.47
N PRO A 697 -18.12 -3.49 -14.14
CA PRO A 697 -17.09 -3.25 -15.14
C PRO A 697 -16.90 -4.48 -16.02
N SER A 698 -16.85 -4.30 -17.34
CA SER A 698 -16.56 -5.43 -18.21
C SER A 698 -15.07 -5.78 -18.09
N LEU A 699 -14.76 -7.04 -17.76
CA LEU A 699 -13.38 -7.54 -17.69
C LEU A 699 -13.10 -8.43 -18.91
N PRO A 700 -11.98 -8.22 -19.64
CA PRO A 700 -11.68 -9.01 -20.83
C PRO A 700 -11.30 -10.47 -20.47
N ASP A 701 -11.62 -11.40 -21.36
CA ASP A 701 -11.37 -12.84 -21.15
C ASP A 701 -9.88 -13.20 -21.05
N ASN A 702 -8.99 -12.37 -21.58
CA ASN A 702 -7.54 -12.52 -21.54
C ASN A 702 -6.87 -11.66 -20.46
N LEU A 703 -7.60 -11.29 -19.39
CA LEU A 703 -7.06 -10.51 -18.27
C LEU A 703 -5.78 -11.11 -17.66
N GLY A 704 -5.62 -12.44 -17.76
CA GLY A 704 -4.45 -13.19 -17.31
C GLY A 704 -3.13 -12.82 -18.01
N ASP A 705 -3.19 -12.09 -19.13
CA ASP A 705 -2.00 -11.60 -19.84
C ASP A 705 -1.39 -10.34 -19.20
N LEU A 706 -2.01 -9.80 -18.15
CA LEU A 706 -1.44 -8.75 -17.29
C LEU A 706 -0.50 -9.38 -16.24
N PHE A 707 0.62 -9.95 -16.70
CA PHE A 707 1.53 -10.73 -15.85
C PHE A 707 2.05 -9.98 -14.62
N HIS A 708 2.25 -8.67 -14.73
CA HIS A 708 2.78 -7.83 -13.65
C HIS A 708 1.72 -7.43 -12.61
N LEU A 709 0.45 -7.81 -12.80
CA LEU A 709 -0.62 -7.42 -11.90
C LEU A 709 -0.44 -8.08 -10.53
N ARG A 710 -0.37 -7.24 -9.49
CA ARG A 710 -0.21 -7.62 -8.08
C ARG A 710 -1.47 -7.35 -7.26
N TYR A 711 -2.27 -6.37 -7.67
CA TYR A 711 -3.52 -6.01 -6.99
C TYR A 711 -4.68 -5.98 -7.98
N LEU A 712 -5.71 -6.78 -7.70
CA LEU A 712 -7.00 -6.74 -8.39
C LEU A 712 -8.12 -6.45 -7.38
N GLY A 713 -8.55 -5.19 -7.33
CA GLY A 713 -9.65 -4.72 -6.47
C GLY A 713 -10.95 -4.63 -7.25
N LEU A 714 -11.90 -5.50 -6.92
CA LEU A 714 -13.25 -5.57 -7.53
C LEU A 714 -14.35 -5.46 -6.48
N ARG A 715 -14.01 -4.95 -5.30
CA ARG A 715 -14.95 -4.77 -4.20
C ARG A 715 -16.11 -3.86 -4.61
N TRP A 716 -17.34 -4.15 -4.18
CA TRP A 716 -18.53 -3.34 -4.50
C TRP A 716 -18.81 -3.15 -6.00
N THR A 717 -18.31 -4.04 -6.86
CA THR A 717 -18.51 -3.92 -8.32
C THR A 717 -19.79 -4.60 -8.81
N PHE A 718 -20.46 -5.40 -7.98
CA PHE A 718 -21.66 -6.15 -8.38
C PHE A 718 -21.44 -7.08 -9.59
N LEU A 719 -20.20 -7.51 -9.82
CA LEU A 719 -19.87 -8.46 -10.88
C LEU A 719 -20.49 -9.82 -10.62
N ASP A 720 -20.99 -10.45 -11.68
CA ASP A 720 -21.62 -11.78 -11.62
C ASP A 720 -20.60 -12.91 -11.89
N LYS A 721 -19.53 -12.62 -12.63
CA LYS A 721 -18.53 -13.61 -13.06
C LYS A 721 -17.13 -13.01 -13.07
N LEU A 722 -16.16 -13.87 -12.81
CA LEU A 722 -14.73 -13.58 -12.90
C LEU A 722 -14.13 -14.33 -14.12
N PRO A 723 -13.37 -13.67 -15.02
CA PRO A 723 -12.72 -14.35 -16.14
C PRO A 723 -11.81 -15.48 -15.67
N LYS A 724 -11.83 -16.63 -16.38
CA LYS A 724 -11.00 -17.81 -16.02
C LYS A 724 -9.50 -17.51 -16.02
N SER A 725 -9.07 -16.61 -16.90
CA SER A 725 -7.68 -16.19 -17.04
C SER A 725 -7.12 -15.50 -15.78
N VAL A 726 -7.95 -15.06 -14.84
CA VAL A 726 -7.48 -14.45 -13.57
C VAL A 726 -6.59 -15.41 -12.79
N GLY A 727 -6.81 -16.73 -12.91
CA GLY A 727 -5.92 -17.73 -12.32
C GLY A 727 -4.58 -17.92 -13.05
N GLU A 728 -4.30 -17.14 -14.09
CA GLU A 728 -3.00 -17.10 -14.79
C GLU A 728 -2.12 -15.92 -14.34
N LEU A 729 -2.66 -15.02 -13.51
CA LEU A 729 -1.96 -13.85 -12.97
C LEU A 729 -0.88 -14.27 -11.97
N SER A 730 0.31 -14.57 -12.48
CA SER A 730 1.35 -15.28 -11.74
C SER A 730 1.91 -14.48 -10.55
N TYR A 731 1.90 -13.16 -10.61
CA TYR A 731 2.39 -12.26 -9.55
C TYR A 731 1.27 -11.63 -8.72
N LEU A 732 0.03 -12.11 -8.84
CA LEU A 732 -1.09 -11.55 -8.08
C LEU A 732 -0.88 -11.77 -6.58
N GLU A 733 -0.89 -10.69 -5.80
CA GLU A 733 -0.69 -10.69 -4.36
C GLU A 733 -2.02 -10.47 -3.61
N THR A 734 -2.91 -9.65 -4.17
CA THR A 734 -4.22 -9.33 -3.62
C THR A 734 -5.34 -9.54 -4.65
N LEU A 735 -6.37 -10.28 -4.24
CA LEU A 735 -7.65 -10.36 -4.93
C LEU A 735 -8.80 -10.00 -3.97
N ASP A 736 -9.49 -8.89 -4.23
CA ASP A 736 -10.63 -8.44 -3.42
C ASP A 736 -11.94 -8.45 -4.21
N LEU A 737 -12.81 -9.41 -3.88
CA LEU A 737 -14.13 -9.65 -4.47
C LEU A 737 -15.27 -9.41 -3.47
N LYS A 738 -15.03 -8.77 -2.32
CA LYS A 738 -16.11 -8.56 -1.34
C LYS A 738 -17.24 -7.73 -1.94
N HIS A 739 -18.48 -8.06 -1.61
CA HIS A 739 -19.67 -7.37 -2.11
C HIS A 739 -19.77 -7.38 -3.65
N THR A 740 -19.42 -8.52 -4.25
CA THR A 740 -19.74 -8.86 -5.65
C THR A 740 -20.79 -9.97 -5.68
N TYR A 741 -21.36 -10.30 -6.84
CA TYR A 741 -22.23 -11.47 -7.01
C TYR A 741 -21.47 -12.71 -7.50
N ILE A 742 -20.14 -12.68 -7.45
CA ILE A 742 -19.28 -13.81 -7.84
C ILE A 742 -19.44 -14.92 -6.81
N ASN A 743 -20.07 -16.02 -7.23
CA ASN A 743 -20.32 -17.20 -6.40
C ASN A 743 -19.33 -18.35 -6.65
N ARG A 744 -18.46 -18.23 -7.66
CA ARG A 744 -17.46 -19.24 -8.04
C ARG A 744 -16.19 -18.56 -8.54
N ILE A 745 -15.04 -19.10 -8.13
CA ILE A 745 -13.72 -18.69 -8.64
C ILE A 745 -13.05 -19.83 -9.43
N PRO A 746 -12.20 -19.51 -10.42
CA PRO A 746 -11.39 -20.51 -11.12
C PRO A 746 -10.50 -21.32 -10.16
N PRO A 747 -10.43 -22.66 -10.26
CA PRO A 747 -9.58 -23.48 -9.37
C PRO A 747 -8.08 -23.13 -9.44
N SER A 748 -7.64 -22.53 -10.54
CA SER A 748 -6.27 -22.04 -10.74
C SER A 748 -5.87 -20.93 -9.76
N ILE A 749 -6.81 -20.18 -9.16
CA ILE A 749 -6.50 -19.16 -8.15
C ILE A 749 -5.77 -19.77 -6.95
N TRP A 750 -6.12 -20.99 -6.56
CA TRP A 750 -5.47 -21.72 -5.48
C TRP A 750 -4.05 -22.20 -5.80
N LYS A 751 -3.56 -21.97 -7.03
CA LYS A 751 -2.20 -22.29 -7.48
C LYS A 751 -1.31 -21.04 -7.62
N LEU A 752 -1.85 -19.85 -7.34
CA LEU A 752 -1.12 -18.59 -7.45
C LEU A 752 -0.12 -18.43 -6.31
N LYS A 753 1.16 -18.69 -6.58
CA LYS A 753 2.22 -18.76 -5.55
C LYS A 753 2.44 -17.47 -4.76
N HIS A 754 2.16 -16.32 -5.38
CA HIS A 754 2.37 -15.00 -4.78
C HIS A 754 1.13 -14.44 -4.08
N LEU A 755 -0.01 -15.14 -4.13
CA LEU A 755 -1.27 -14.65 -3.55
C LEU A 755 -1.17 -14.67 -2.02
N ARG A 756 -1.37 -13.50 -1.41
CA ARG A 756 -1.29 -13.28 0.05
C ARG A 756 -2.63 -12.89 0.65
N HIS A 757 -3.46 -12.16 -0.10
CA HIS A 757 -4.75 -11.68 0.38
C HIS A 757 -5.88 -12.08 -0.56
N LEU A 758 -6.78 -12.93 -0.06
CA LEU A 758 -7.96 -13.38 -0.78
C LEU A 758 -9.21 -12.97 0.01
N SER A 759 -9.98 -12.05 -0.56
CA SER A 759 -11.25 -11.60 0.03
C SER A 759 -12.39 -11.92 -0.93
N LEU A 760 -13.34 -12.74 -0.47
CA LEU A 760 -14.43 -13.30 -1.27
C LEU A 760 -15.79 -12.83 -0.71
N ASN A 761 -16.87 -13.16 -1.42
CA ASN A 761 -18.24 -12.88 -1.01
C ASN A 761 -19.06 -14.19 -0.88
N GLU A 762 -18.90 -14.87 0.25
CA GLU A 762 -19.58 -16.14 0.59
C GLU A 762 -19.51 -17.20 -0.52
N ILE A 763 -18.28 -17.52 -0.95
CA ILE A 763 -18.05 -18.51 -2.00
C ILE A 763 -17.96 -19.90 -1.39
N TYR A 764 -18.71 -20.85 -1.96
CA TYR A 764 -18.65 -22.26 -1.58
C TYR A 764 -17.34 -22.89 -2.05
N LEU A 765 -16.72 -23.66 -1.16
CA LEU A 765 -15.64 -24.55 -1.54
C LEU A 765 -16.20 -25.65 -2.45
N ASN A 766 -15.86 -25.58 -3.73
CA ASN A 766 -16.22 -26.65 -4.65
C ASN A 766 -15.32 -27.88 -4.41
N LYS A 767 -15.84 -29.10 -4.64
CA LYS A 767 -15.08 -30.36 -4.58
C LYS A 767 -13.88 -30.38 -5.53
N ASP A 768 -13.87 -29.51 -6.54
CA ASP A 768 -12.79 -29.30 -7.51
C ASP A 768 -11.60 -28.45 -7.02
N MET A 769 -11.59 -27.99 -5.77
CA MET A 769 -10.39 -27.36 -5.21
C MET A 769 -9.26 -28.41 -5.24
N PRO A 770 -8.13 -28.17 -5.91
CA PRO A 770 -7.10 -29.18 -6.15
C PRO A 770 -6.25 -29.40 -4.88
N LEU A 771 -6.88 -29.80 -3.77
CA LEU A 771 -6.25 -30.07 -2.48
C LEU A 771 -5.62 -31.46 -2.42
N HIS A 772 -5.99 -32.32 -3.37
CA HIS A 772 -5.52 -33.70 -3.52
C HIS A 772 -4.27 -33.86 -4.41
N SER A 773 -3.74 -32.80 -5.04
CA SER A 773 -2.53 -32.96 -5.85
C SER A 773 -1.28 -32.99 -4.97
N HIS A 774 -0.56 -34.11 -4.99
CA HIS A 774 0.76 -34.29 -4.36
C HIS A 774 1.88 -33.39 -4.95
N THR A 775 1.55 -32.48 -5.88
CA THR A 775 2.51 -31.82 -6.79
C THR A 775 2.48 -30.30 -6.75
N GLY A 776 1.65 -29.66 -5.92
CA GLY A 776 1.53 -28.19 -5.86
C GLY A 776 1.44 -27.63 -4.44
N SER A 777 2.34 -26.71 -4.08
CA SER A 777 2.23 -25.89 -2.86
C SER A 777 1.07 -24.91 -3.01
N LEU A 778 0.23 -24.81 -1.98
CA LEU A 778 -0.80 -23.78 -1.86
C LEU A 778 -0.16 -22.38 -1.71
N PRO A 779 -0.92 -21.30 -1.98
CA PRO A 779 -0.48 -19.94 -1.71
C PRO A 779 -0.18 -19.74 -0.22
N LYS A 780 0.84 -18.95 0.07
CA LYS A 780 1.14 -18.45 1.42
C LYS A 780 0.19 -17.31 1.78
N LEU A 781 -1.08 -17.66 1.99
CA LEU A 781 -2.13 -16.69 2.31
C LEU A 781 -1.97 -16.17 3.74
N LEU A 782 -2.02 -14.84 3.88
CA LEU A 782 -2.09 -14.12 5.15
C LEU A 782 -3.53 -13.73 5.50
N THR A 783 -4.38 -13.52 4.48
CA THR A 783 -5.78 -13.14 4.68
C THR A 783 -6.68 -14.00 3.80
N LEU A 784 -7.68 -14.63 4.42
CA LEU A 784 -8.72 -15.39 3.72
C LEU A 784 -10.09 -15.03 4.30
N TRP A 785 -10.96 -14.46 3.48
CA TRP A 785 -12.29 -14.02 3.92
C TRP A 785 -13.39 -14.43 2.95
N GLY A 786 -14.59 -14.69 3.50
CA GLY A 786 -15.81 -14.89 2.73
C GLY A 786 -15.89 -16.27 2.08
N LEU A 787 -15.30 -17.30 2.69
CA LEU A 787 -15.56 -18.68 2.30
C LEU A 787 -16.78 -19.20 3.06
N SER A 788 -17.66 -19.92 2.35
CA SER A 788 -18.72 -20.72 2.97
C SER A 788 -18.26 -22.17 3.03
N VAL A 789 -18.27 -22.74 4.23
CA VAL A 789 -17.81 -24.10 4.52
C VAL A 789 -19.00 -24.94 4.99
N ASP A 790 -19.11 -26.15 4.45
CA ASP A 790 -20.13 -27.16 4.78
C ASP A 790 -19.47 -28.51 5.12
N GLN A 791 -20.29 -29.52 5.45
CA GLN A 791 -19.82 -30.85 5.86
C GLN A 791 -18.98 -31.57 4.78
N ASP A 792 -19.17 -31.21 3.51
CA ASP A 792 -18.46 -31.79 2.36
C ASP A 792 -17.14 -31.05 2.05
N SER A 793 -16.87 -29.94 2.74
CA SER A 793 -15.74 -29.08 2.46
C SER A 793 -14.41 -29.67 2.97
N PRO A 794 -13.35 -29.68 2.15
CA PRO A 794 -12.05 -30.27 2.51
C PRO A 794 -11.25 -29.37 3.47
N ILE A 795 -11.53 -29.46 4.77
CA ILE A 795 -10.74 -28.81 5.82
C ILE A 795 -9.40 -29.53 5.99
N LYS A 796 -9.46 -30.82 6.33
CA LYS A 796 -8.29 -31.68 6.54
C LYS A 796 -7.61 -31.99 5.22
N ASN A 797 -6.28 -31.83 5.17
CA ASN A 797 -5.46 -31.91 3.95
C ASN A 797 -5.74 -30.81 2.92
N GLY A 798 -6.59 -29.86 3.26
CA GLY A 798 -7.01 -28.76 2.41
C GLY A 798 -6.67 -27.41 3.02
N LEU A 799 -7.68 -26.74 3.59
CA LEU A 799 -7.51 -25.47 4.30
C LEU A 799 -6.48 -25.55 5.43
N SER A 800 -6.32 -26.73 6.05
CA SER A 800 -5.34 -26.96 7.12
C SER A 800 -3.88 -26.75 6.71
N LYS A 801 -3.58 -26.70 5.40
CA LYS A 801 -2.25 -26.41 4.86
C LYS A 801 -1.95 -24.91 4.76
N LEU A 802 -2.93 -24.03 4.98
CA LEU A 802 -2.75 -22.58 5.00
C LEU A 802 -2.26 -22.14 6.39
N THR A 803 -0.97 -22.36 6.66
CA THR A 803 -0.37 -22.13 7.99
C THR A 803 -0.04 -20.68 8.29
N ASP A 804 0.13 -19.85 7.25
CA ASP A 804 0.59 -18.46 7.39
C ASP A 804 -0.58 -17.46 7.59
N LEU A 805 -1.82 -17.94 7.70
CA LEU A 805 -3.01 -17.10 7.82
C LEU A 805 -3.01 -16.31 9.14
N ARG A 806 -3.23 -15.01 9.03
CA ARG A 806 -3.36 -14.06 10.15
C ARG A 806 -4.78 -13.53 10.31
N GLU A 807 -5.55 -13.53 9.23
CA GLU A 807 -6.94 -13.11 9.23
C GLU A 807 -7.81 -14.14 8.51
N LEU A 808 -8.79 -14.68 9.20
CA LEU A 808 -9.71 -15.69 8.69
C LEU A 808 -11.16 -15.24 8.91
N GLY A 809 -11.94 -15.19 7.83
CA GLY A 809 -13.38 -14.94 7.86
C GLY A 809 -14.15 -16.02 7.13
N ILE A 810 -14.88 -16.88 7.85
CA ILE A 810 -15.61 -18.01 7.28
C ILE A 810 -17.06 -18.05 7.78
N THR A 811 -17.95 -18.51 6.90
CA THR A 811 -19.37 -18.72 7.19
C THR A 811 -19.69 -20.19 7.15
N PHE A 812 -20.26 -20.73 8.21
CA PHE A 812 -20.67 -22.13 8.25
C PHE A 812 -22.09 -22.28 7.74
N ARG A 813 -22.34 -23.37 7.00
CA ARG A 813 -23.70 -23.80 6.69
C ARG A 813 -23.89 -25.22 7.18
N LEU A 814 -24.62 -25.35 8.27
CA LEU A 814 -25.08 -26.63 8.77
C LEU A 814 -26.40 -26.95 8.04
N SER A 815 -26.40 -28.01 7.22
CA SER A 815 -27.67 -28.64 6.84
C SER A 815 -28.35 -29.15 8.12
N LYS A 816 -29.68 -28.98 8.24
CA LYS A 816 -30.42 -29.63 9.32
C LYS A 816 -30.07 -31.12 9.31
N CYS A 817 -29.53 -31.63 10.42
CA CYS A 817 -29.47 -33.07 10.65
C CYS A 817 -30.90 -33.58 10.76
N ASP A 818 -31.48 -33.96 9.62
CA ASP A 818 -32.50 -35.00 9.65
C ASP A 818 -31.74 -36.30 9.84
N ASP A 819 -31.49 -36.65 11.11
CA ASP A 819 -31.59 -38.02 11.59
C ASP A 819 -31.39 -38.05 13.11
N LYS A 820 -32.52 -38.27 13.80
CA LYS A 820 -32.52 -38.73 15.17
C LYS A 820 -32.00 -40.17 15.16
N ASP A 821 -30.70 -40.36 15.37
CA ASP A 821 -30.21 -41.66 15.81
C ASP A 821 -30.86 -41.99 17.16
N SER A 822 -31.53 -43.14 17.22
CA SER A 822 -32.40 -43.60 18.31
C SER A 822 -31.67 -43.94 19.62
N ASN A 823 -30.43 -43.47 19.83
CA ASN A 823 -29.59 -43.76 21.00
C ASN A 823 -29.09 -42.52 21.78
N GLY A 824 -29.60 -41.32 21.52
CA GLY A 824 -29.50 -40.19 22.47
C GLY A 824 -28.09 -39.63 22.77
N PHE A 825 -27.05 -40.01 22.01
CA PHE A 825 -25.74 -39.38 22.07
C PHE A 825 -25.49 -38.52 20.83
N SER A 826 -25.39 -37.20 21.00
CA SER A 826 -24.99 -36.30 19.91
C SER A 826 -23.49 -36.43 19.67
N THR A 827 -23.07 -37.21 18.68
CA THR A 827 -21.69 -37.19 18.19
C THR A 827 -21.44 -35.87 17.46
N THR A 828 -20.45 -35.10 17.89
CA THR A 828 -19.99 -33.93 17.12
C THR A 828 -19.49 -34.45 15.76
N PRO A 829 -20.03 -33.97 14.62
CA PRO A 829 -19.60 -34.45 13.30
C PRO A 829 -18.08 -34.31 13.13
N GLN A 830 -17.41 -35.28 12.50
CA GLN A 830 -15.94 -35.27 12.28
C GLN A 830 -15.46 -33.94 11.66
N PHE A 831 -16.27 -33.35 10.80
CA PHE A 831 -16.08 -32.01 10.23
C PHE A 831 -15.84 -30.92 11.30
N MET A 832 -16.66 -30.90 12.36
CA MET A 832 -16.52 -29.93 13.46
C MET A 832 -15.22 -30.14 14.24
N GLN A 833 -14.76 -31.39 14.38
CA GLN A 833 -13.49 -31.68 15.04
C GLN A 833 -12.30 -31.22 14.20
N ASP A 834 -12.29 -31.54 12.90
CA ASP A 834 -11.24 -31.12 11.97
C ASP A 834 -11.16 -29.58 11.88
N LEU A 835 -12.33 -28.92 11.95
CA LEU A 835 -12.43 -27.47 11.98
C LEU A 835 -11.83 -26.88 13.26
N VAL A 836 -12.21 -27.38 14.43
CA VAL A 836 -11.69 -26.90 15.72
C VAL A 836 -10.18 -27.13 15.78
N GLU A 837 -9.70 -28.29 15.32
CA GLU A 837 -8.26 -28.57 15.23
C GLU A 837 -7.54 -27.55 14.32
N TRP A 838 -8.11 -27.25 13.15
CA TRP A 838 -7.53 -26.24 12.26
C TRP A 838 -7.55 -24.83 12.88
N ILE A 839 -8.67 -24.40 13.46
CA ILE A 839 -8.80 -23.09 14.10
C ILE A 839 -7.84 -22.97 15.29
N SER A 840 -7.63 -24.03 16.05
CA SER A 840 -6.72 -24.05 17.21
C SER A 840 -5.25 -23.83 16.85
N LYS A 841 -4.87 -23.96 15.56
CA LYS A 841 -3.51 -23.70 15.07
C LYS A 841 -3.22 -22.21 14.87
N PHE A 842 -4.23 -21.35 14.92
CA PHE A 842 -4.06 -19.91 14.82
C PHE A 842 -3.67 -19.32 16.17
N ASN A 843 -2.61 -18.51 16.19
CA ASN A 843 -2.16 -17.80 17.40
C ASN A 843 -3.22 -16.80 17.90
N GLU A 844 -3.17 -16.45 19.19
CA GLU A 844 -4.08 -15.46 19.82
C GLU A 844 -4.10 -14.08 19.11
N SER A 845 -3.07 -13.74 18.34
CA SER A 845 -3.00 -12.49 17.55
C SER A 845 -3.75 -12.55 16.20
N SER A 846 -4.27 -13.71 15.82
CA SER A 846 -4.99 -13.89 14.55
C SER A 846 -6.44 -13.42 14.68
N ILE A 847 -6.93 -12.65 13.70
CA ILE A 847 -8.33 -12.21 13.69
C ILE A 847 -9.15 -13.32 13.04
N ILE A 848 -9.95 -14.01 13.85
CA ILE A 848 -10.86 -15.06 13.40
C ILE A 848 -12.29 -14.56 13.57
N GLU A 849 -12.98 -14.31 12.46
CA GLU A 849 -14.42 -14.08 12.44
C GLU A 849 -15.11 -15.32 11.86
N ALA A 850 -15.87 -15.98 12.72
CA ALA A 850 -16.69 -17.14 12.37
C ALA A 850 -18.16 -16.76 12.55
N ALA A 851 -18.92 -16.79 11.45
CA ALA A 851 -20.38 -16.69 11.50
C ALA A 851 -20.97 -18.09 11.27
N ILE A 852 -21.84 -18.54 12.18
CA ILE A 852 -22.61 -19.79 12.05
C ILE A 852 -23.97 -19.47 11.45
#